data_AF-A0A812MY42-F1
#
_entry.id   AF-A0A812MY42-F1
#
_cell.length_a   1.000
_cell.length_b   1.000
_cell.length_c   1.000
_cell.angle_alpha   90.00
_cell.angle_beta   90.00
_cell.angle_gamma   90.00
#
_symmetry.space_group_name_H-M   'P 1'
#
loop_
_entity.id
_entity.type
_entity.pdbx_description
1 polymer ?
#
loop_
_entity_poly.entity_id
_entity_poly.type
_entity_poly.pdbx_seq_one_letter_code
_entity_poly.pdbx_strand_id
1 'polypeptide(L)'
;MAGLTAEELRAEIEAAKQQAAAEDVRARQIDIEVDEATERQRLRRELEQARATLSTKQTRNRFWSAFRDDVDKDRAGKHLADPGKAQPHTAKPQLLSASSIEQCTSFGHAVARGEYVWKLQQVSWLPSMLRQEELLTAQSEIFWVDTFPFQFVYNPNGGDLDSTFDPHDRSAQGSVAIMADPGEAVLLRYRIYVKARSGSFVQWGETCDEVLDGDVTACGPDVSWHDQGHPSATGLFGLTFKQLLQSEWVEDDTLTLKFVLEVRPEGCYESKVLSQTVEVPEATMNRDTKALLEKGTCSDVRFIVQGEDVHAHSQVLCARSEVLEKQLTGGMQETASKVIVVEDCDVAIFKAFLQFLYTDRLPTIDELAAQAPSDQRGDGNVQLLQMQALLAVSHKYQATRLQRWCEAQLCERLSSAEVCGILGQAHLFQAKQLEKACLAYIKRHLTEVLKLPAYAEMVAKWPEIGMKLSLFSAGVPEAEAAAVVEASSTVETCHKRRRLQSCAQEQDLRSAPCNDVQEQSQMNALLLLLFAGPCIAVRQQLDGGDGETDQITIRKVRDILEGEEYFLPEKPHREREGQNLMQKEEQQVEVEGCPRSSTEWQLTGKTLGQGAMGKVVEVSASGRRGSFALKIPLDWDAEEDAKLEVAVMKASALKRCDHVMTLTEASPCVKGQGVNRMAYVAPEMAGDLDKWLRQSSARRKNRCGQSVVEQLVSGMKCLHSAGYIHGDFKPDNVFYKELDSSGCPSGVVLADFGLSHRIGSTMSQYSSRYYPGSHHLPGSIFSGASDTLHIATGRRGQVEVREDIDRCSLKWVASNFFGIQVNYPLTRGTCGPMGPRR
;
A
#
# COMPACT_ATOMS: atom_id res chain seq x y z
N MET A 1 76.59 -32.81 30.93
CA MET A 1 75.21 -32.66 31.46
C MET A 1 74.77 -34.01 31.95
N ALA A 2 74.17 -34.12 33.14
CA ALA A 2 73.58 -35.38 33.58
C ALA A 2 72.40 -35.71 32.66
N GLY A 3 72.31 -36.96 32.19
CA GLY A 3 71.15 -37.41 31.43
C GLY A 3 69.97 -37.62 32.36
N LEU A 4 68.77 -37.25 31.91
CA LEU A 4 67.52 -37.51 32.61
C LEU A 4 67.40 -39.02 32.90
N THR A 5 66.99 -39.34 34.12
CA THR A 5 66.73 -40.71 34.54
C THR A 5 65.51 -41.30 33.82
N ALA A 6 65.39 -42.62 33.82
CA ALA A 6 64.26 -43.31 33.20
C ALA A 6 62.90 -42.98 33.87
N GLU A 7 62.91 -42.45 35.09
CA GLU A 7 61.70 -42.00 35.80
C GLU A 7 61.32 -40.58 35.39
N GLU A 8 62.29 -39.66 35.29
CA GLU A 8 62.08 -38.29 34.79
C GLU A 8 61.56 -38.30 33.33
N LEU A 9 62.14 -39.11 32.46
CA LEU A 9 61.67 -39.28 31.08
C LEU A 9 60.23 -39.84 31.00
N ARG A 10 59.83 -40.72 31.93
CA ARG A 10 58.44 -41.21 31.99
C ARG A 10 57.48 -40.13 32.46
N ALA A 11 57.88 -39.30 33.42
CA ALA A 11 57.10 -38.16 33.88
C ALA A 11 56.93 -37.11 32.77
N GLU A 12 57.98 -36.78 32.02
CA GLU A 12 57.91 -35.87 30.86
C GLU A 12 56.99 -36.41 29.75
N ILE A 13 57.10 -37.70 29.41
CA ILE A 13 56.22 -38.33 28.41
C ILE A 13 54.75 -38.27 28.84
N GLU A 14 54.44 -38.51 30.11
CA GLU A 14 53.06 -38.48 30.59
C GLU A 14 52.51 -37.05 30.69
N ALA A 15 53.34 -36.08 31.10
CA ALA A 15 52.99 -34.66 31.05
C ALA A 15 52.72 -34.18 29.61
N ALA A 16 53.56 -34.58 28.64
CA ALA A 16 53.38 -34.25 27.23
C ALA A 16 52.09 -34.85 26.65
N LYS A 17 51.71 -36.08 27.03
CA LYS A 17 50.42 -36.68 26.65
C LYS A 17 49.23 -35.92 27.25
N GLN A 18 49.30 -35.54 28.53
CA GLN A 18 48.25 -34.75 29.17
C GLN A 18 48.08 -33.39 28.50
N GLN A 19 49.19 -32.75 28.12
CA GLN A 19 49.18 -31.49 27.37
C GLN A 19 48.58 -31.66 25.97
N ALA A 20 48.94 -32.72 25.24
CA ALA A 20 48.34 -33.03 23.94
C ALA A 20 46.83 -33.26 24.03
N ALA A 21 46.38 -34.04 25.02
CA ALA A 21 44.95 -34.28 25.25
C ALA A 21 44.18 -33.00 25.64
N ALA A 22 44.82 -32.04 26.31
CA ALA A 22 44.23 -30.74 26.61
C ALA A 22 44.06 -29.86 25.36
N GLU A 23 45.06 -29.85 24.46
CA GLU A 23 44.96 -29.13 23.18
C GLU A 23 43.94 -29.80 22.22
N ASP A 24 43.79 -31.13 22.24
CA ASP A 24 42.73 -31.83 21.48
C ASP A 24 41.29 -31.47 21.92
N VAL A 25 41.11 -31.06 23.18
CA VAL A 25 39.83 -30.53 23.68
C VAL A 25 39.67 -29.07 23.26
N ARG A 26 40.75 -28.29 23.29
CA ARG A 26 40.76 -26.89 22.87
C ARG A 26 40.48 -26.72 21.37
N ALA A 27 41.06 -27.58 20.53
CA ALA A 27 40.81 -27.59 19.08
C ALA A 27 39.31 -27.78 18.79
N ARG A 28 38.68 -28.77 19.42
CA ARG A 28 37.23 -29.02 19.29
C ARG A 28 36.36 -27.84 19.77
N GLN A 29 36.80 -27.10 20.78
CA GLN A 29 36.11 -25.88 21.22
C GLN A 29 36.23 -24.75 20.18
N ILE A 30 37.40 -24.60 19.55
CA ILE A 30 37.61 -23.63 18.47
C ILE A 30 36.78 -23.98 17.23
N ASP A 31 36.68 -25.26 16.86
CA ASP A 31 35.84 -25.70 15.74
C ASP A 31 34.37 -25.28 15.93
N ILE A 32 33.82 -25.49 17.14
CA ILE A 32 32.45 -25.04 17.50
C ILE A 32 32.31 -23.52 17.40
N GLU A 33 33.31 -22.75 17.86
CA GLU A 33 33.29 -21.29 17.76
C GLU A 33 33.38 -20.79 16.30
N VAL A 34 34.08 -21.51 15.44
CA VAL A 34 34.15 -21.24 13.98
C VAL A 34 32.83 -21.56 13.29
N ASP A 35 32.17 -22.66 13.63
CA ASP A 35 30.83 -22.99 13.13
C ASP A 35 29.80 -21.91 13.55
N GLU A 36 29.79 -21.50 14.82
CA GLU A 36 28.95 -20.41 15.33
C GLU A 36 29.25 -19.04 14.70
N ALA A 37 30.51 -18.78 14.32
CA ALA A 37 30.89 -17.56 13.62
C ALA A 37 30.41 -17.59 12.15
N THR A 38 30.52 -18.74 11.50
CA THR A 38 30.11 -18.97 10.11
C THR A 38 28.59 -18.83 9.96
N GLU A 39 27.80 -19.47 10.82
CA GLU A 39 26.34 -19.35 10.80
C GLU A 39 25.89 -17.91 11.10
N ARG A 40 26.58 -17.20 11.99
CA ARG A 40 26.32 -15.78 12.29
C ARG A 40 26.62 -14.86 11.10
N GLN A 41 27.62 -15.19 10.27
CA GLN A 41 27.91 -14.47 9.03
C GLN A 41 26.86 -14.76 7.95
N ARG A 42 26.43 -16.02 7.82
CA ARG A 42 25.33 -16.41 6.94
C ARG A 42 24.03 -15.65 7.28
N LEU A 43 23.61 -15.66 8.55
CA LEU A 43 22.39 -14.97 9.01
C LEU A 43 22.44 -13.45 8.80
N ARG A 44 23.63 -12.83 8.79
CA ARG A 44 23.79 -11.41 8.42
C ARG A 44 23.51 -11.17 6.94
N ARG A 45 24.05 -12.02 6.04
CA ARG A 45 23.81 -11.95 4.59
C ARG A 45 22.33 -12.15 4.26
N GLU A 46 21.68 -13.16 4.87
CA GLU A 46 20.22 -13.38 4.73
C GLU A 46 19.41 -12.16 5.18
N LEU A 47 19.79 -11.51 6.30
CA LEU A 47 19.13 -10.31 6.81
C LEU A 47 19.30 -9.09 5.88
N GLU A 48 20.46 -8.93 5.25
CA GLU A 48 20.73 -7.86 4.27
C GLU A 48 19.91 -8.07 3.00
N GLN A 49 19.87 -9.28 2.46
CA GLN A 49 19.06 -9.65 1.30
C GLN A 49 17.55 -9.46 1.56
N ALA A 50 17.08 -9.81 2.76
CA ALA A 50 15.70 -9.55 3.19
C ALA A 50 15.39 -8.05 3.31
N ARG A 51 16.34 -7.22 3.77
CA ARG A 51 16.21 -5.76 3.83
C ARG A 51 16.18 -5.11 2.45
N ALA A 52 17.04 -5.55 1.52
CA ALA A 52 17.02 -5.10 0.13
C ALA A 52 15.66 -5.42 -0.51
N THR A 53 15.20 -6.67 -0.41
CA THR A 53 13.88 -7.12 -0.90
C THR A 53 12.72 -6.31 -0.32
N LEU A 54 12.80 -5.95 0.96
CA LEU A 54 11.80 -5.10 1.62
C LEU A 54 11.82 -3.67 1.06
N SER A 55 12.99 -3.10 0.79
CA SER A 55 13.14 -1.76 0.19
C SER A 55 12.48 -1.70 -1.18
N THR A 56 12.80 -2.64 -2.08
CA THR A 56 12.21 -2.72 -3.43
C THR A 56 10.68 -2.84 -3.38
N LYS A 57 10.15 -3.70 -2.50
CA LYS A 57 8.70 -3.85 -2.31
C LYS A 57 8.04 -2.58 -1.75
N GLN A 58 8.71 -1.85 -0.86
CA GLN A 58 8.19 -0.57 -0.35
C GLN A 58 8.16 0.52 -1.45
N THR A 59 9.19 0.59 -2.30
CA THR A 59 9.23 1.53 -3.43
C THR A 59 8.13 1.21 -4.44
N ARG A 60 7.97 -0.06 -4.83
CA ARG A 60 6.88 -0.51 -5.72
C ARG A 60 5.49 -0.20 -5.15
N ASN A 61 5.30 -0.35 -3.84
CA ASN A 61 4.02 -0.01 -3.20
C ASN A 61 3.76 1.50 -3.16
N ARG A 62 4.80 2.35 -3.04
CA ARG A 62 4.67 3.81 -3.17
C ARG A 62 4.25 4.20 -4.59
N PHE A 63 4.85 3.58 -5.61
CA PHE A 63 4.47 3.78 -7.01
C PHE A 63 2.99 3.45 -7.27
N TRP A 64 2.54 2.25 -6.91
CA TRP A 64 1.13 1.86 -7.11
C TRP A 64 0.15 2.71 -6.29
N SER A 65 0.57 3.20 -5.12
CA SER A 65 -0.24 4.15 -4.35
C SER A 65 -0.36 5.50 -5.05
N ALA A 66 0.71 6.01 -5.67
CA ALA A 66 0.70 7.26 -6.43
C ALA A 66 -0.10 7.13 -7.73
N PHE A 67 0.07 6.04 -8.47
CA PHE A 67 -0.69 5.74 -9.69
C PHE A 67 -2.20 5.64 -9.39
N ARG A 68 -2.58 4.93 -8.34
CA ARG A 68 -3.97 4.90 -7.86
C ARG A 68 -4.46 6.32 -7.50
N ASP A 69 -3.63 7.10 -6.82
CA ASP A 69 -3.94 8.48 -6.45
C ASP A 69 -4.19 9.39 -7.68
N ASP A 70 -3.64 9.08 -8.86
CA ASP A 70 -3.90 9.79 -10.12
C ASP A 70 -5.13 9.24 -10.86
N VAL A 71 -5.42 7.94 -10.77
CA VAL A 71 -6.70 7.35 -11.22
C VAL A 71 -7.88 7.88 -10.39
N ASP A 72 -7.77 7.89 -9.06
CA ASP A 72 -8.78 8.41 -8.13
C ASP A 72 -8.99 9.94 -8.29
N LYS A 73 -8.05 10.65 -8.96
CA LYS A 73 -8.14 12.08 -9.34
C LYS A 73 -8.55 12.32 -10.80
N ASP A 74 -8.92 11.28 -11.54
CA ASP A 74 -9.30 11.31 -12.97
C ASP A 74 -8.22 11.94 -13.88
N ARG A 75 -6.94 11.78 -13.51
CA ARG A 75 -5.77 12.24 -14.27
C ARG A 75 -5.24 11.20 -15.27
N ALA A 76 -5.68 9.96 -15.13
CA ALA A 76 -5.28 8.83 -15.96
C ALA A 76 -6.51 8.12 -16.54
N GLY A 77 -6.82 8.40 -17.82
CA GLY A 77 -7.89 7.72 -18.56
C GLY A 77 -8.39 8.51 -19.77
N LYS A 78 -8.79 7.81 -20.83
CA LYS A 78 -9.59 8.39 -21.93
C LYS A 78 -11.07 8.13 -21.65
N HIS A 79 -11.83 9.19 -21.34
CA HIS A 79 -13.30 9.10 -21.35
C HIS A 79 -13.79 8.80 -22.77
N LEU A 80 -14.41 7.62 -22.96
CA LEU A 80 -15.03 7.23 -24.22
C LEU A 80 -16.30 8.06 -24.45
N ALA A 81 -16.24 9.00 -25.38
CA ALA A 81 -17.43 9.69 -25.87
C ALA A 81 -18.30 8.73 -26.69
N ASP A 82 -19.58 8.61 -26.29
CA ASP A 82 -20.59 7.73 -26.89
C ASP A 82 -20.90 8.09 -28.36
N PRO A 83 -20.65 7.21 -29.35
CA PRO A 83 -20.86 7.51 -30.75
C PRO A 83 -22.20 6.95 -31.27
N GLY A 84 -23.29 7.72 -31.25
CA GLY A 84 -24.45 7.31 -32.05
C GLY A 84 -25.82 7.98 -31.91
N LYS A 85 -25.98 9.27 -32.28
CA LYS A 85 -27.23 9.75 -32.90
C LYS A 85 -26.99 10.73 -34.06
N ALA A 86 -27.42 10.31 -35.25
CA ALA A 86 -27.92 11.06 -36.44
C ALA A 86 -27.50 12.54 -36.65
N GLN A 87 -27.19 13.02 -37.86
CA GLN A 87 -27.28 12.49 -39.24
C GLN A 87 -26.40 13.36 -40.19
N PRO A 88 -26.17 12.99 -41.46
CA PRO A 88 -25.18 13.65 -42.31
C PRO A 88 -25.74 14.82 -43.15
N HIS A 89 -24.96 15.90 -43.30
CA HIS A 89 -25.11 16.84 -44.41
C HIS A 89 -23.76 17.17 -45.06
N THR A 90 -23.78 17.17 -46.39
CA THR A 90 -22.62 17.23 -47.29
C THR A 90 -22.15 18.65 -47.59
N ALA A 91 -20.84 18.87 -47.61
CA ALA A 91 -20.20 19.94 -48.39
C ALA A 91 -18.85 19.45 -48.97
N LYS A 92 -18.53 19.88 -50.18
CA LYS A 92 -17.38 19.40 -50.98
C LYS A 92 -16.04 20.06 -50.56
N PRO A 93 -14.89 19.42 -50.82
CA PRO A 93 -13.58 20.02 -50.54
C PRO A 93 -13.27 21.19 -51.50
N GLN A 94 -12.63 22.23 -50.99
CA GLN A 94 -11.92 23.21 -51.80
C GLN A 94 -10.41 22.94 -51.74
N LEU A 95 -9.84 22.73 -52.92
CA LEU A 95 -8.42 22.54 -53.16
C LEU A 95 -7.75 23.91 -53.31
N LEU A 96 -6.73 24.24 -52.51
CA LEU A 96 -5.86 25.38 -52.77
C LEU A 96 -4.38 25.04 -52.61
N SER A 97 -3.67 25.23 -53.73
CA SER A 97 -2.23 25.44 -53.89
C SER A 97 -1.26 24.61 -53.04
N ALA A 98 -0.55 23.71 -53.71
CA ALA A 98 0.73 23.20 -53.23
C ALA A 98 1.78 24.32 -53.19
N SER A 99 2.03 24.88 -52.01
CA SER A 99 3.40 25.27 -51.63
C SER A 99 4.08 24.02 -51.07
N SER A 100 5.33 23.80 -51.46
CA SER A 100 6.14 22.68 -50.99
C SER A 100 6.27 22.70 -49.46
N ILE A 101 5.52 21.82 -48.79
CA ILE A 101 5.65 21.60 -47.35
C ILE A 101 6.97 20.85 -47.13
N GLU A 102 8.01 21.57 -46.70
CA GLU A 102 9.16 20.94 -46.07
C GLU A 102 8.68 20.26 -44.79
N GLN A 103 8.56 18.93 -44.83
CA GLN A 103 8.17 18.12 -43.68
C GLN A 103 9.32 18.09 -42.67
N CYS A 104 9.33 19.05 -41.74
CA CYS A 104 10.24 19.03 -40.60
C CYS A 104 9.64 18.20 -39.45
N THR A 105 9.90 16.89 -39.45
CA THR A 105 9.52 16.00 -38.34
C THR A 105 10.43 16.26 -37.15
N SER A 106 9.95 16.97 -36.13
CA SER A 106 10.71 17.19 -34.89
C SER A 106 10.52 16.03 -33.92
N PHE A 107 11.57 15.25 -33.69
CA PHE A 107 11.54 14.07 -32.81
C PHE A 107 11.80 14.40 -31.33
N GLY A 108 12.12 15.64 -30.96
CA GLY A 108 12.72 16.00 -29.66
C GLY A 108 11.78 16.46 -28.54
N HIS A 109 10.45 16.46 -28.71
CA HIS A 109 9.51 17.03 -27.74
C HIS A 109 9.30 16.19 -26.46
N ALA A 110 9.82 14.96 -26.40
CA ALA A 110 9.67 14.05 -25.26
C ALA A 110 10.99 13.30 -24.99
N VAL A 111 12.03 14.05 -24.60
CA VAL A 111 13.32 13.49 -24.18
C VAL A 111 13.65 14.00 -22.79
N ALA A 112 13.67 13.10 -21.81
CA ALA A 112 14.19 13.37 -20.48
C ALA A 112 15.72 13.36 -20.52
N ARG A 113 16.38 14.33 -19.87
CA ARG A 113 17.85 14.39 -19.83
C ARG A 113 18.37 14.41 -18.40
N GLY A 114 19.34 13.54 -18.13
CA GLY A 114 20.06 13.50 -16.85
C GLY A 114 21.57 13.57 -17.05
N GLU A 115 22.27 14.12 -16.05
CA GLU A 115 23.74 14.11 -15.99
C GLU A 115 24.19 13.55 -14.64
N TYR A 116 25.04 12.52 -14.65
CA TYR A 116 25.60 11.89 -13.45
C TYR A 116 27.13 11.98 -13.47
N VAL A 117 27.76 12.21 -12.31
CA VAL A 117 29.22 12.27 -12.18
C VAL A 117 29.67 11.25 -11.13
N TRP A 118 30.32 10.20 -11.59
CA TRP A 118 30.82 9.12 -10.75
C TRP A 118 32.31 9.32 -10.45
N LYS A 119 32.69 9.27 -9.16
CA LYS A 119 34.07 9.36 -8.70
C LYS A 119 34.49 8.04 -8.07
N LEU A 120 35.36 7.31 -8.75
CA LEU A 120 36.05 6.16 -8.22
C LEU A 120 37.32 6.66 -7.54
N GLN A 121 37.39 6.60 -6.22
CA GLN A 121 38.56 7.01 -5.43
C GLN A 121 39.40 5.79 -5.04
N GLN A 122 40.71 6.00 -4.84
CA GLN A 122 41.68 4.94 -4.55
C GLN A 122 41.73 3.86 -5.63
N VAL A 123 41.64 4.25 -6.92
CA VAL A 123 41.52 3.30 -8.03
C VAL A 123 42.71 2.33 -8.13
N SER A 124 43.90 2.72 -7.69
CA SER A 124 45.06 1.83 -7.61
C SER A 124 44.82 0.55 -6.80
N TRP A 125 43.91 0.59 -5.81
CA TRP A 125 43.51 -0.55 -4.98
C TRP A 125 42.35 -1.35 -5.57
N LEU A 126 41.60 -0.80 -6.52
CA LEU A 126 40.32 -1.36 -6.99
C LEU A 126 40.42 -2.84 -7.44
N PRO A 127 41.41 -3.29 -8.24
CA PRO A 127 41.51 -4.70 -8.61
C PRO A 127 41.79 -5.63 -7.42
N SER A 128 42.44 -5.13 -6.36
CA SER A 128 42.69 -5.90 -5.14
C SER A 128 41.46 -5.96 -4.25
N MET A 129 40.72 -4.85 -4.14
CA MET A 129 39.42 -4.80 -3.45
C MET A 129 38.41 -5.75 -4.11
N LEU A 130 38.27 -5.69 -5.44
CA LEU A 130 37.37 -6.56 -6.20
C LEU A 130 37.69 -8.04 -5.98
N ARG A 131 38.97 -8.44 -6.02
CA ARG A 131 39.38 -9.82 -5.69
C ARG A 131 39.15 -10.22 -4.22
N GLN A 132 39.22 -9.29 -3.28
CA GLN A 132 38.99 -9.57 -1.86
C GLN A 132 37.50 -9.82 -1.56
N GLU A 133 36.62 -9.03 -2.19
CA GLU A 133 35.17 -9.12 -2.01
C GLU A 133 34.49 -10.10 -2.99
N GLU A 134 35.27 -10.84 -3.79
CA GLU A 134 34.80 -11.77 -4.84
C GLU A 134 33.90 -11.12 -5.91
N LEU A 135 34.13 -9.83 -6.19
CA LEU A 135 33.37 -9.03 -7.16
C LEU A 135 34.12 -8.90 -8.50
N LEU A 136 33.38 -8.85 -9.60
CA LEU A 136 33.92 -8.63 -10.95
C LEU A 136 33.99 -7.14 -11.33
N THR A 137 33.03 -6.34 -10.88
CA THR A 137 32.89 -4.92 -11.24
C THR A 137 32.73 -4.00 -10.02
N ALA A 138 33.17 -2.75 -10.16
CA ALA A 138 32.69 -1.66 -9.33
C ALA A 138 31.34 -1.18 -9.86
N GLN A 139 30.44 -0.76 -8.95
CA GLN A 139 29.09 -0.32 -9.30
C GLN A 139 28.79 1.06 -8.67
N SER A 140 27.96 1.86 -9.35
CA SER A 140 27.45 3.13 -8.83
C SER A 140 26.14 2.95 -8.04
N GLU A 141 25.70 4.03 -7.37
CA GLU A 141 24.29 4.16 -6.98
C GLU A 141 23.38 4.22 -8.22
N ILE A 142 22.12 3.83 -8.06
CA ILE A 142 21.11 3.90 -9.13
C ILE A 142 20.78 5.37 -9.42
N PHE A 143 21.06 5.80 -10.64
CA PHE A 143 20.75 7.11 -11.17
C PHE A 143 19.43 7.09 -11.93
N TRP A 144 18.57 8.07 -11.70
CA TRP A 144 17.23 8.14 -12.31
C TRP A 144 17.17 9.23 -13.37
N VAL A 145 16.67 8.88 -14.56
CA VAL A 145 16.31 9.83 -15.61
C VAL A 145 14.81 9.74 -15.82
N ASP A 146 14.08 10.73 -15.31
CA ASP A 146 12.62 10.68 -15.18
C ASP A 146 12.18 9.43 -14.39
N THR A 147 11.45 8.50 -14.99
CA THR A 147 11.02 7.24 -14.37
C THR A 147 12.00 6.08 -14.55
N PHE A 148 13.07 6.24 -15.32
CA PHE A 148 13.96 5.13 -15.72
C PHE A 148 15.22 5.03 -14.83
N PRO A 149 15.48 3.86 -14.21
CA PRO A 149 16.69 3.62 -13.42
C PRO A 149 17.86 3.16 -14.30
N PHE A 150 19.05 3.71 -14.02
CA PHE A 150 20.32 3.32 -14.63
C PHE A 150 21.35 3.05 -13.55
N GLN A 151 22.20 2.04 -13.75
CA GLN A 151 23.37 1.78 -12.91
C GLN A 151 24.63 1.77 -13.78
N PHE A 152 25.68 2.45 -13.33
CA PHE A 152 26.96 2.48 -14.03
C PHE A 152 27.91 1.46 -13.41
N VAL A 153 28.60 0.69 -14.25
CA VAL A 153 29.56 -0.33 -13.82
C VAL A 153 30.93 -0.13 -14.45
N TYR A 154 31.98 -0.60 -13.77
CA TYR A 154 33.36 -0.52 -14.22
C TYR A 154 34.12 -1.82 -13.95
N ASN A 155 34.64 -2.44 -15.00
CA ASN A 155 35.58 -3.57 -14.94
C ASN A 155 37.00 -3.09 -15.30
N PRO A 156 37.97 -3.09 -14.37
CA PRO A 156 39.36 -2.72 -14.65
C PRO A 156 40.02 -3.52 -15.77
N ASN A 157 39.62 -4.78 -15.99
CA ASN A 157 40.23 -5.68 -16.95
C ASN A 157 39.52 -5.70 -18.31
N GLY A 158 38.38 -5.01 -18.46
CA GLY A 158 37.57 -5.06 -19.68
C GLY A 158 36.85 -6.39 -19.90
N GLY A 159 36.67 -7.20 -18.85
CA GLY A 159 36.03 -8.52 -18.91
C GLY A 159 34.53 -8.45 -18.63
N ASP A 160 33.98 -9.54 -18.10
CA ASP A 160 32.55 -9.68 -17.79
C ASP A 160 32.07 -8.55 -16.86
N LEU A 161 30.96 -7.93 -17.24
CA LEU A 161 30.37 -6.79 -16.56
C LEU A 161 29.27 -7.21 -15.58
N ASP A 162 28.62 -8.35 -15.84
CA ASP A 162 27.62 -8.92 -14.96
C ASP A 162 28.25 -9.63 -13.74
N SER A 163 27.50 -9.64 -12.65
CA SER A 163 27.84 -10.28 -11.37
C SER A 163 26.81 -11.34 -10.93
N THR A 164 25.73 -11.54 -11.68
CA THR A 164 24.79 -12.64 -11.43
C THR A 164 25.31 -13.96 -12.02
N PHE A 165 25.40 -14.98 -11.16
CA PHE A 165 25.76 -16.33 -11.57
C PHE A 165 24.57 -17.06 -12.21
N ASP A 166 24.03 -16.52 -13.32
CA ASP A 166 23.05 -17.21 -14.17
C ASP A 166 23.76 -17.84 -15.40
N PRO A 167 23.81 -19.17 -15.52
CA PRO A 167 24.41 -19.86 -16.68
C PRO A 167 23.68 -19.64 -18.02
N HIS A 168 22.62 -18.84 -18.06
CA HIS A 168 21.82 -18.55 -19.26
C HIS A 168 21.84 -17.06 -19.65
N ASP A 169 22.47 -16.19 -18.86
CA ASP A 169 22.64 -14.79 -19.25
C ASP A 169 23.77 -14.62 -20.28
N ARG A 170 23.59 -13.69 -21.23
CA ARG A 170 24.63 -13.35 -22.21
C ARG A 170 25.56 -12.33 -21.56
N SER A 171 26.60 -12.78 -20.87
CA SER A 171 27.54 -11.87 -20.19
C SER A 171 28.08 -10.78 -21.13
N ALA A 172 27.69 -9.54 -20.87
CA ALA A 172 28.26 -8.37 -21.54
C ALA A 172 29.71 -8.17 -21.07
N GLN A 173 30.63 -7.92 -22.01
CA GLN A 173 32.05 -7.71 -21.74
C GLN A 173 32.48 -6.31 -22.18
N GLY A 174 33.21 -5.60 -21.33
CA GLY A 174 33.69 -4.24 -21.59
C GLY A 174 34.32 -3.59 -20.36
N SER A 175 34.79 -2.34 -20.47
CA SER A 175 35.41 -1.66 -19.32
C SER A 175 34.43 -0.78 -18.55
N VAL A 176 33.53 -0.06 -19.22
CA VAL A 176 32.47 0.74 -18.57
C VAL A 176 31.15 0.48 -19.28
N ALA A 177 30.10 0.19 -18.50
CA ALA A 177 28.75 0.07 -19.04
C ALA A 177 27.72 0.89 -18.25
N ILE A 178 26.67 1.28 -18.97
CA ILE A 178 25.40 1.78 -18.48
C ILE A 178 24.45 0.59 -18.52
N MET A 179 23.99 0.13 -17.36
CA MET A 179 23.04 -0.96 -17.22
C MET A 179 21.65 -0.42 -16.88
N ALA A 180 20.61 -1.05 -17.42
CA ALA A 180 19.23 -0.85 -17.01
C ALA A 180 18.46 -2.18 -17.08
N ASP A 181 17.57 -2.39 -16.12
CA ASP A 181 16.49 -3.39 -16.18
C ASP A 181 15.17 -2.59 -16.26
N PRO A 182 14.74 -2.20 -17.47
CA PRO A 182 13.64 -1.25 -17.62
C PRO A 182 12.25 -1.90 -17.58
N GLY A 183 12.14 -3.23 -17.74
CA GLY A 183 10.88 -3.97 -17.88
C GLY A 183 10.07 -3.70 -19.16
N GLU A 184 10.33 -2.58 -19.84
CA GLU A 184 9.78 -2.17 -21.14
C GLU A 184 10.93 -1.55 -21.99
N ALA A 185 10.79 -1.47 -23.32
CA ALA A 185 11.89 -1.02 -24.17
C ALA A 185 12.19 0.49 -24.05
N VAL A 186 13.47 0.83 -23.82
CA VAL A 186 13.94 2.21 -23.59
C VAL A 186 14.89 2.63 -24.71
N LEU A 187 14.50 3.65 -25.48
CA LEU A 187 15.41 4.35 -26.38
C LEU A 187 16.29 5.32 -25.59
N LEU A 188 17.58 5.03 -25.53
CA LEU A 188 18.60 5.76 -24.80
C LEU A 188 19.63 6.36 -25.77
N ARG A 189 19.80 7.67 -25.74
CA ARG A 189 20.99 8.35 -26.26
C ARG A 189 21.94 8.62 -25.11
N TYR A 190 23.21 8.25 -25.23
CA TYR A 190 24.21 8.50 -24.17
C TYR A 190 25.51 9.11 -24.67
N ARG A 191 26.20 9.80 -23.75
CA ARG A 191 27.57 10.30 -23.91
C ARG A 191 28.34 10.09 -22.60
N ILE A 192 29.53 9.52 -22.67
CA ILE A 192 30.42 9.32 -21.52
C ILE A 192 31.60 10.27 -21.65
N TYR A 193 32.00 10.89 -20.54
CA TYR A 193 33.15 11.78 -20.46
C TYR A 193 34.05 11.34 -19.31
N VAL A 194 35.36 11.52 -19.48
CA VAL A 194 36.37 11.31 -18.45
C VAL A 194 36.99 12.66 -18.09
N LYS A 195 37.18 12.93 -16.80
CA LYS A 195 37.86 14.14 -16.35
C LYS A 195 39.37 14.00 -16.56
N ALA A 196 39.96 14.89 -17.33
CA ALA A 196 41.42 15.04 -17.41
C ALA A 196 41.97 15.81 -16.20
N ARG A 197 43.26 15.63 -15.89
CA ARG A 197 44.03 16.36 -14.86
C ARG A 197 44.06 17.88 -15.08
N SER A 198 43.76 18.36 -16.29
CA SER A 198 43.52 19.78 -16.59
C SER A 198 42.24 20.35 -15.94
N GLY A 199 41.37 19.50 -15.41
CA GLY A 199 40.04 19.85 -14.91
C GLY A 199 38.92 19.67 -15.94
N SER A 200 39.23 19.54 -17.23
CA SER A 200 38.23 19.44 -18.31
C SER A 200 37.69 18.01 -18.49
N PHE A 201 36.39 17.88 -18.73
CA PHE A 201 35.79 16.63 -19.20
C PHE A 201 36.02 16.45 -20.71
N VAL A 202 36.57 15.30 -21.11
CA VAL A 202 36.77 14.91 -22.51
C VAL A 202 35.88 13.71 -22.80
N GLN A 203 35.18 13.70 -23.93
CA GLN A 203 34.28 12.61 -24.28
C GLN A 203 35.09 11.35 -24.60
N TRP A 204 34.64 10.20 -24.08
CA TRP A 204 35.15 8.88 -24.43
C TRP A 204 34.09 8.14 -25.23
N GLY A 205 34.47 7.68 -26.42
CA GLY A 205 33.52 7.19 -27.42
C GLY A 205 32.77 8.32 -28.14
N GLU A 206 31.92 7.93 -29.08
CA GLU A 206 31.04 8.85 -29.81
C GLU A 206 29.74 9.13 -29.01
N THR A 207 28.77 9.82 -29.60
CA THR A 207 27.40 9.82 -29.05
C THR A 207 26.69 8.60 -29.61
N CYS A 208 26.23 7.72 -28.73
CA CYS A 208 25.59 6.46 -29.10
C CYS A 208 24.08 6.53 -28.85
N ASP A 209 23.33 5.85 -29.71
CA ASP A 209 21.87 5.67 -29.64
C ASP A 209 21.59 4.17 -29.54
N GLU A 210 21.01 3.73 -28.43
CA GLU A 210 20.74 2.33 -28.11
C GLU A 210 19.27 2.11 -27.76
N VAL A 211 18.81 0.86 -27.88
CA VAL A 211 17.54 0.40 -27.34
C VAL A 211 17.84 -0.65 -26.29
N LEU A 212 17.37 -0.41 -25.06
CA LEU A 212 17.48 -1.36 -23.95
C LEU A 212 16.10 -2.00 -23.73
N ASP A 213 15.92 -3.24 -24.17
CA ASP A 213 14.61 -3.91 -24.31
C ASP A 213 14.49 -5.24 -23.54
N GLY A 214 15.44 -5.53 -22.65
CA GLY A 214 15.49 -6.75 -21.85
C GLY A 214 16.36 -7.84 -22.48
N ASP A 215 16.48 -7.89 -23.80
CA ASP A 215 17.52 -8.69 -24.48
C ASP A 215 18.87 -7.95 -24.47
N VAL A 216 18.85 -6.62 -24.51
CA VAL A 216 20.03 -5.76 -24.30
C VAL A 216 19.85 -4.96 -23.01
N THR A 217 20.54 -5.36 -21.93
CA THR A 217 20.46 -4.72 -20.60
C THR A 217 21.63 -3.78 -20.29
N ALA A 218 22.69 -3.83 -21.08
CA ALA A 218 23.93 -3.06 -20.89
C ALA A 218 24.44 -2.43 -22.20
N CYS A 219 24.94 -1.20 -22.13
CA CYS A 219 25.56 -0.52 -23.26
C CYS A 219 26.76 0.35 -22.86
N GLY A 220 27.69 0.58 -23.79
CA GLY A 220 28.85 1.43 -23.57
C GLY A 220 29.84 1.36 -24.75
N PRO A 221 30.80 2.30 -24.86
CA PRO A 221 31.68 2.44 -26.04
C PRO A 221 32.58 1.24 -26.35
N ASP A 222 32.85 0.38 -25.36
CA ASP A 222 33.62 -0.86 -25.50
C ASP A 222 32.87 -2.10 -24.99
N VAL A 223 31.53 -2.00 -24.86
CA VAL A 223 30.67 -3.11 -24.43
C VAL A 223 30.32 -3.99 -25.61
N SER A 224 30.49 -5.29 -25.45
CA SER A 224 30.23 -6.31 -26.46
C SER A 224 29.52 -7.52 -25.85
N TRP A 225 28.68 -8.16 -26.65
CA TRP A 225 27.93 -9.37 -26.28
C TRP A 225 28.56 -10.56 -27.01
N HIS A 226 28.58 -11.75 -26.40
CA HIS A 226 29.34 -12.90 -26.90
C HIS A 226 29.06 -13.34 -28.36
N ASP A 227 27.93 -12.97 -28.94
CA ASP A 227 27.57 -13.24 -30.35
C ASP A 227 28.18 -12.25 -31.36
N GLN A 228 28.76 -11.14 -30.89
CA GLN A 228 29.35 -10.08 -31.72
C GLN A 228 30.85 -9.96 -31.41
N GLY A 229 31.70 -10.24 -32.40
CA GLY A 229 33.14 -10.45 -32.20
C GLY A 229 33.88 -9.32 -31.48
N HIS A 230 34.90 -9.69 -30.71
CA HIS A 230 35.60 -8.81 -29.76
C HIS A 230 35.93 -7.40 -30.30
N PRO A 231 35.65 -6.33 -29.54
CA PRO A 231 35.96 -4.96 -29.93
C PRO A 231 37.48 -4.77 -30.04
N SER A 232 37.91 -4.00 -31.05
CA SER A 232 39.33 -3.85 -31.43
C SER A 232 40.21 -3.14 -30.39
N ALA A 233 39.62 -2.52 -29.36
CA ALA A 233 40.31 -1.94 -28.22
C ALA A 233 39.38 -1.92 -27.00
N THR A 234 39.80 -2.55 -25.91
CA THR A 234 39.07 -2.59 -24.63
C THR A 234 39.76 -1.67 -23.61
N GLY A 235 38.98 -0.94 -22.81
CA GLY A 235 39.47 0.03 -21.83
C GLY A 235 39.18 1.48 -22.19
N LEU A 236 39.15 2.34 -21.18
CA LEU A 236 39.03 3.79 -21.33
C LEU A 236 40.12 4.34 -22.25
N PHE A 237 39.71 4.96 -23.36
CA PHE A 237 40.56 5.39 -24.49
C PHE A 237 41.50 4.29 -25.05
N GLY A 238 41.10 3.01 -24.94
CA GLY A 238 41.94 1.87 -25.33
C GLY A 238 43.15 1.64 -24.43
N LEU A 239 43.19 2.26 -23.24
CA LEU A 239 44.26 2.09 -22.27
C LEU A 239 43.98 0.88 -21.39
N THR A 240 44.98 0.00 -21.21
CA THR A 240 44.94 -1.00 -20.14
C THR A 240 44.91 -0.30 -18.78
N PHE A 241 44.37 -0.97 -17.75
CA PHE A 241 44.29 -0.39 -16.39
C PHE A 241 45.61 0.19 -15.88
N LYS A 242 46.73 -0.49 -16.14
CA LYS A 242 48.08 -0.04 -15.73
C LYS A 242 48.50 1.25 -16.43
N GLN A 243 48.11 1.44 -17.69
CA GLN A 243 48.35 2.68 -18.43
C GLN A 243 47.38 3.78 -17.99
N LEU A 244 46.11 3.45 -17.72
CA LEU A 244 45.11 4.38 -17.22
C LEU A 244 45.54 5.03 -15.90
N LEU A 245 46.03 4.25 -14.93
CA LEU A 245 46.58 4.75 -13.66
C LEU A 245 47.76 5.73 -13.81
N GLN A 246 48.48 5.67 -14.93
CA GLN A 246 49.63 6.53 -15.23
C GLN A 246 49.28 7.70 -16.17
N SER A 247 48.05 7.72 -16.70
CA SER A 247 47.58 8.67 -17.70
C SER A 247 47.13 10.01 -17.08
N GLU A 248 46.71 10.95 -17.93
CA GLU A 248 46.08 12.20 -17.50
C GLU A 248 44.64 12.04 -16.97
N TRP A 249 44.03 10.86 -17.11
CA TRP A 249 42.65 10.57 -16.72
C TRP A 249 42.47 10.20 -15.24
N VAL A 250 43.58 9.97 -14.54
CA VAL A 250 43.62 9.72 -13.09
C VAL A 250 44.38 10.86 -12.42
N GLU A 251 43.75 11.45 -11.41
CA GLU A 251 44.24 12.56 -10.61
C GLU A 251 44.01 12.21 -9.14
N ASP A 252 45.03 12.34 -8.29
CA ASP A 252 44.97 11.98 -6.86
C ASP A 252 44.34 10.59 -6.59
N ASP A 253 44.80 9.59 -7.32
CA ASP A 253 44.28 8.20 -7.33
C ASP A 253 42.75 8.11 -7.49
N THR A 254 42.17 9.07 -8.22
CA THR A 254 40.74 9.19 -8.48
C THR A 254 40.46 9.24 -9.97
N LEU A 255 39.60 8.34 -10.46
CA LEU A 255 39.03 8.37 -11.80
C LEU A 255 37.64 9.02 -11.70
N THR A 256 37.37 10.05 -12.52
CA THR A 256 36.06 10.71 -12.55
C THR A 256 35.42 10.56 -13.93
N LEU A 257 34.29 9.87 -13.96
CA LEU A 257 33.44 9.67 -15.13
C LEU A 257 32.21 10.60 -15.04
N LYS A 258 31.74 11.09 -16.18
CA LYS A 258 30.46 11.80 -16.31
C LYS A 258 29.63 11.15 -17.40
N PHE A 259 28.39 10.82 -17.08
CA PHE A 259 27.41 10.26 -18.00
C PHE A 259 26.37 11.34 -18.30
N VAL A 260 26.02 11.50 -19.58
CA VAL A 260 24.90 12.34 -20.02
C VAL A 260 23.94 11.45 -20.78
N LEU A 261 22.74 11.27 -20.25
CA LEU A 261 21.71 10.37 -20.77
C LEU A 261 20.52 11.20 -21.28
N GLU A 262 20.01 10.85 -22.45
CA GLU A 262 18.86 11.44 -23.13
C GLU A 262 17.88 10.29 -23.44
N VAL A 263 16.81 10.17 -22.64
CA VAL A 263 15.88 9.03 -22.62
C VAL A 263 14.52 9.44 -23.20
N ARG A 264 13.93 8.59 -24.05
CA ARG A 264 12.60 8.81 -24.62
C ARG A 264 11.57 7.86 -23.97
N PRO A 265 10.60 8.36 -23.18
CA PRO A 265 9.52 7.53 -22.64
C PRO A 265 8.60 6.98 -23.73
N GLU A 266 8.00 5.80 -23.51
CA GLU A 266 6.88 5.36 -24.34
C GLU A 266 5.65 6.26 -24.12
N GLY A 267 5.20 6.87 -25.20
CA GLY A 267 3.99 7.68 -25.24
C GLY A 267 3.51 7.78 -26.69
N CYS A 268 2.20 7.66 -26.90
CA CYS A 268 1.65 7.69 -28.25
C CYS A 268 2.05 8.98 -29.00
N TYR A 269 2.41 8.83 -30.28
CA TYR A 269 2.63 9.95 -31.19
C TYR A 269 1.38 10.85 -31.25
N GLU A 270 1.40 11.98 -30.55
CA GLU A 270 0.49 13.08 -30.88
C GLU A 270 0.90 13.66 -32.23
N SER A 271 0.21 13.22 -33.30
CA SER A 271 0.23 13.94 -34.57
C SER A 271 -0.49 15.28 -34.39
N LYS A 272 0.24 16.28 -33.87
CA LYS A 272 -0.22 17.66 -33.87
C LYS A 272 -0.28 18.16 -35.31
N VAL A 273 -1.49 18.18 -35.86
CA VAL A 273 -1.81 19.08 -36.96
C VAL A 273 -1.59 20.50 -36.45
N LEU A 274 -0.49 21.14 -36.85
CA LEU A 274 -0.29 22.56 -36.66
C LEU A 274 -1.30 23.32 -37.55
N SER A 275 -2.51 23.51 -37.03
CA SER A 275 -3.34 24.63 -37.45
C SER A 275 -2.62 25.94 -37.09
N GLN A 276 -2.95 27.00 -37.83
CA GLN A 276 -2.34 28.31 -37.67
C GLN A 276 -2.38 28.79 -36.23
N THR A 277 -1.29 29.44 -35.79
CA THR A 277 -1.11 29.98 -34.44
C THR A 277 -2.24 30.91 -34.04
N VAL A 278 -3.14 30.40 -33.20
CA VAL A 278 -3.93 31.21 -32.27
C VAL A 278 -3.32 30.93 -30.90
N GLU A 279 -2.64 31.93 -30.33
CA GLU A 279 -2.24 31.86 -28.92
C GLU A 279 -3.51 31.77 -28.07
N VAL A 280 -3.69 30.64 -27.38
CA VAL A 280 -4.74 30.49 -26.37
C VAL A 280 -4.22 31.12 -25.08
N PRO A 281 -4.83 32.20 -24.56
CA PRO A 281 -4.38 32.83 -23.33
C PRO A 281 -4.47 31.87 -22.13
N GLU A 282 -3.65 32.12 -21.10
CA GLU A 282 -3.69 31.38 -19.84
C GLU A 282 -5.09 31.40 -19.20
N ALA A 283 -5.42 30.35 -18.45
CA ALA A 283 -6.71 30.22 -17.77
C ALA A 283 -6.93 31.34 -16.76
N THR A 284 -7.89 32.23 -17.06
CA THR A 284 -8.09 33.47 -16.30
C THR A 284 -8.94 33.32 -15.05
N MET A 285 -9.61 32.17 -14.87
CA MET A 285 -10.64 31.96 -13.84
C MET A 285 -10.21 32.41 -12.43
N ASN A 286 -9.04 31.97 -11.95
CA ASN A 286 -8.56 32.32 -10.61
C ASN A 286 -8.29 33.83 -10.43
N ARG A 287 -7.89 34.52 -11.50
CA ARG A 287 -7.68 35.98 -11.49
C ARG A 287 -9.02 36.71 -11.54
N ASP A 288 -9.95 36.22 -12.33
CA ASP A 288 -11.23 36.87 -12.56
C ASP A 288 -12.17 36.68 -11.36
N THR A 289 -12.13 35.53 -10.66
CA THR A 289 -12.79 35.31 -9.37
C THR A 289 -12.14 36.11 -8.24
N LYS A 290 -10.81 36.27 -8.22
CA LYS A 290 -10.14 37.20 -7.30
C LYS A 290 -10.64 38.64 -7.51
N ALA A 291 -10.68 39.09 -8.75
CA ALA A 291 -11.17 40.43 -9.09
C ALA A 291 -12.66 40.60 -8.76
N LEU A 292 -13.47 39.54 -8.80
CA LEU A 292 -14.87 39.56 -8.34
C LEU A 292 -14.97 39.81 -6.83
N LEU A 293 -14.13 39.14 -6.02
CA LEU A 293 -14.04 39.38 -4.58
C LEU A 293 -13.57 40.83 -4.28
N GLU A 294 -12.49 41.28 -4.93
CA GLU A 294 -11.90 42.61 -4.69
C GLU A 294 -12.82 43.76 -5.10
N LYS A 295 -13.66 43.59 -6.14
CA LYS A 295 -14.62 44.60 -6.59
C LYS A 295 -15.95 44.58 -5.83
N GLY A 296 -16.30 43.45 -5.19
CA GLY A 296 -17.60 43.25 -4.54
C GLY A 296 -18.82 43.32 -5.47
N THR A 297 -18.63 43.31 -6.79
CA THR A 297 -19.73 43.45 -7.76
C THR A 297 -20.68 42.26 -7.66
N CYS A 298 -21.96 42.51 -7.38
CA CYS A 298 -22.98 41.49 -7.13
C CYS A 298 -22.77 40.65 -5.84
N SER A 299 -22.04 41.17 -4.85
CA SER A 299 -21.97 40.55 -3.52
C SER A 299 -23.36 40.47 -2.88
N ASP A 300 -23.78 39.27 -2.48
CA ASP A 300 -25.05 38.99 -1.80
C ASP A 300 -24.86 38.57 -0.34
N VAL A 301 -23.62 38.49 0.14
CA VAL A 301 -23.25 38.19 1.54
C VAL A 301 -22.30 39.27 2.07
N ARG A 302 -22.46 39.64 3.35
CA ARG A 302 -21.55 40.54 4.06
C ARG A 302 -21.01 39.89 5.32
N PHE A 303 -19.70 39.87 5.49
CA PHE A 303 -19.06 39.55 6.75
C PHE A 303 -18.77 40.83 7.52
N ILE A 304 -19.04 40.85 8.83
CA ILE A 304 -18.60 41.91 9.74
C ILE A 304 -17.44 41.34 10.55
N VAL A 305 -16.21 41.72 10.21
CA VAL A 305 -14.98 41.18 10.83
C VAL A 305 -14.33 42.30 11.63
N GLN A 306 -14.29 42.17 12.97
CA GLN A 306 -13.79 43.24 13.87
C GLN A 306 -14.42 44.64 13.61
N GLY A 307 -15.64 44.69 13.06
CA GLY A 307 -16.33 45.92 12.67
C GLY A 307 -16.08 46.41 11.23
N GLU A 308 -15.18 45.78 10.47
CA GLU A 308 -15.07 46.02 9.02
C GLU A 308 -16.07 45.18 8.21
N ASP A 309 -16.74 45.82 7.26
CA ASP A 309 -17.60 45.16 6.28
C ASP A 309 -16.75 44.53 5.15
N VAL A 310 -16.83 43.21 5.00
CA VAL A 310 -16.17 42.44 3.93
C VAL A 310 -17.22 41.77 3.06
N HIS A 311 -17.30 42.18 1.79
CA HIS A 311 -18.29 41.73 0.83
C HIS A 311 -17.91 40.39 0.17
N ALA A 312 -18.87 39.50 0.00
CA ALA A 312 -18.67 38.16 -0.58
C ALA A 312 -19.92 37.63 -1.31
N HIS A 313 -19.80 36.45 -1.91
CA HIS A 313 -20.80 35.87 -2.83
C HIS A 313 -21.19 34.46 -2.37
N SER A 314 -22.46 34.25 -1.99
CA SER A 314 -22.96 33.01 -1.40
C SER A 314 -22.63 31.78 -2.24
N GLN A 315 -22.79 31.87 -3.56
CA GLN A 315 -22.51 30.77 -4.49
C GLN A 315 -21.08 30.24 -4.38
N VAL A 316 -20.09 31.14 -4.23
CA VAL A 316 -18.68 30.75 -4.06
C VAL A 316 -18.44 30.19 -2.66
N LEU A 317 -19.02 30.81 -1.63
CA LEU A 317 -18.84 30.39 -0.24
C LEU A 317 -19.43 28.99 0.00
N CYS A 318 -20.67 28.76 -0.42
CA CYS A 318 -21.35 27.46 -0.29
C CYS A 318 -20.61 26.35 -1.03
N ALA A 319 -20.12 26.61 -2.25
CA ALA A 319 -19.37 25.63 -3.04
C ALA A 319 -17.97 25.29 -2.47
N ARG A 320 -17.47 26.06 -1.50
CA ARG A 320 -16.08 26.00 -1.01
C ARG A 320 -15.95 25.79 0.50
N SER A 321 -17.06 25.83 1.25
CA SER A 321 -17.13 25.55 2.69
C SER A 321 -18.52 25.03 3.07
N GLU A 322 -18.59 23.78 3.53
CA GLU A 322 -19.83 23.15 4.03
C GLU A 322 -20.41 23.89 5.25
N VAL A 323 -19.55 24.55 6.04
CA VAL A 323 -19.98 25.39 7.18
C VAL A 323 -20.73 26.63 6.69
N LEU A 324 -20.16 27.34 5.71
CA LEU A 324 -20.80 28.51 5.12
C LEU A 324 -22.04 28.15 4.31
N GLU A 325 -22.04 27.00 3.62
CA GLU A 325 -23.25 26.44 2.99
C GLU A 325 -24.38 26.29 4.00
N LYS A 326 -24.14 25.59 5.11
CA LYS A 326 -25.14 25.38 6.16
C LYS A 326 -25.58 26.69 6.82
N GLN A 327 -24.68 27.63 7.06
CA GLN A 327 -25.02 28.94 7.65
C GLN A 327 -25.89 29.79 6.71
N LEU A 328 -25.62 29.75 5.41
CA LEU A 328 -26.32 30.55 4.39
C LEU A 328 -27.61 29.92 3.84
N THR A 329 -27.83 28.61 4.06
CA THR A 329 -28.98 27.85 3.54
C THR A 329 -29.84 27.17 4.61
N GLY A 330 -29.31 26.93 5.81
CA GLY A 330 -29.92 26.10 6.86
C GLY A 330 -31.07 26.73 7.66
N GLY A 331 -31.58 27.90 7.25
CA GLY A 331 -32.72 28.57 7.91
C GLY A 331 -32.35 29.35 9.18
N MET A 332 -31.07 29.66 9.38
CA MET A 332 -30.58 30.49 10.48
C MET A 332 -30.78 31.99 10.20
N GLN A 333 -30.47 32.86 11.16
CA GLN A 333 -30.62 34.32 11.00
C GLN A 333 -29.85 34.84 9.78
N GLU A 334 -28.67 34.26 9.51
CA GLU A 334 -27.78 34.55 8.40
C GLU A 334 -28.33 34.09 7.05
N THR A 335 -29.24 33.11 7.04
CA THR A 335 -29.97 32.71 5.82
C THR A 335 -30.90 33.84 5.35
N ALA A 336 -31.50 34.60 6.28
CA ALA A 336 -32.42 35.70 5.99
C ALA A 336 -31.72 37.08 5.89
N SER A 337 -30.74 37.35 6.76
CA SER A 337 -30.02 38.64 6.79
C SER A 337 -28.89 38.71 5.77
N LYS A 338 -28.31 37.57 5.38
CA LYS A 338 -27.05 37.45 4.61
C LYS A 338 -25.86 38.21 5.22
N VAL A 339 -25.92 38.47 6.54
CA VAL A 339 -24.84 39.05 7.33
C VAL A 339 -24.29 37.99 8.28
N ILE A 340 -22.96 37.81 8.30
CA ILE A 340 -22.25 36.90 9.20
C ILE A 340 -21.25 37.72 10.03
N VAL A 341 -21.33 37.66 11.35
CA VAL A 341 -20.38 38.36 12.24
C VAL A 341 -19.22 37.43 12.60
N VAL A 342 -17.99 37.95 12.55
CA VAL A 342 -16.75 37.23 12.86
C VAL A 342 -15.95 38.05 13.87
N GLU A 343 -16.01 37.63 15.13
CA GLU A 343 -15.38 38.33 16.27
C GLU A 343 -14.00 37.72 16.64
N ASP A 344 -13.76 36.49 16.21
CA ASP A 344 -12.65 35.61 16.61
C ASP A 344 -11.55 35.49 15.54
N CYS A 345 -11.42 36.48 14.65
CA CYS A 345 -10.42 36.49 13.58
C CYS A 345 -10.03 37.92 13.19
N ASP A 346 -8.73 38.13 12.94
CA ASP A 346 -8.22 39.37 12.37
C ASP A 346 -8.63 39.55 10.92
N VAL A 347 -8.98 40.78 10.54
CA VAL A 347 -9.48 41.11 9.19
C VAL A 347 -8.52 40.66 8.08
N ALA A 348 -7.21 40.77 8.29
CA ALA A 348 -6.20 40.33 7.34
C ALA A 348 -6.25 38.81 7.10
N ILE A 349 -6.26 38.02 8.18
CA ILE A 349 -6.33 36.55 8.12
C ILE A 349 -7.66 36.11 7.46
N PHE A 350 -8.76 36.79 7.78
CA PHE A 350 -10.05 36.50 7.14
C PHE A 350 -10.07 36.83 5.65
N LYS A 351 -9.46 37.96 5.22
CA LYS A 351 -9.30 38.32 3.81
C LYS A 351 -8.40 37.30 3.07
N ALA A 352 -7.33 36.81 3.69
CA ALA A 352 -6.49 35.75 3.14
C ALA A 352 -7.26 34.42 2.98
N PHE A 353 -8.06 34.04 3.98
CA PHE A 353 -8.96 32.89 3.92
C PHE A 353 -9.99 33.00 2.78
N LEU A 354 -10.65 34.16 2.62
CA LEU A 354 -11.56 34.40 1.50
C LEU A 354 -10.84 34.34 0.16
N GLN A 355 -9.65 34.93 0.02
CA GLN A 355 -8.87 34.85 -1.22
C GLN A 355 -8.58 33.39 -1.60
N PHE A 356 -8.28 32.52 -0.62
CA PHE A 356 -8.14 31.07 -0.86
C PHE A 356 -9.45 30.43 -1.36
N LEU A 357 -10.62 30.74 -0.78
CA LEU A 357 -11.90 30.18 -1.24
C LEU A 357 -12.17 30.52 -2.72
N TYR A 358 -11.88 31.76 -3.13
CA TYR A 358 -12.14 32.26 -4.49
C TYR A 358 -11.14 31.79 -5.55
N THR A 359 -9.89 31.51 -5.17
CA THR A 359 -8.78 31.27 -6.12
C THR A 359 -8.16 29.89 -6.06
N ASP A 360 -8.44 29.13 -4.99
CA ASP A 360 -7.72 27.90 -4.59
C ASP A 360 -6.17 28.06 -4.55
N ARG A 361 -5.66 29.31 -4.51
CA ARG A 361 -4.24 29.60 -4.35
C ARG A 361 -3.91 29.64 -2.87
N LEU A 362 -2.96 28.83 -2.46
CA LEU A 362 -2.39 28.86 -1.11
C LEU A 362 -1.55 30.14 -0.98
N PRO A 363 -1.65 30.87 0.15
CA PRO A 363 -0.90 32.12 0.32
C PRO A 363 0.60 31.83 0.44
N THR A 364 1.45 32.75 -0.01
CA THR A 364 2.88 32.66 0.31
C THR A 364 3.17 33.21 1.71
N ILE A 365 4.28 32.78 2.31
CA ILE A 365 4.75 33.29 3.61
C ILE A 365 4.94 34.82 3.53
N ASP A 366 5.49 35.32 2.42
CA ASP A 366 5.71 36.75 2.20
C ASP A 366 4.40 37.52 2.02
N GLU A 367 3.38 36.95 1.38
CA GLU A 367 2.04 37.54 1.26
C GLU A 367 1.36 37.67 2.63
N LEU A 368 1.53 36.69 3.53
CA LEU A 368 1.04 36.78 4.92
C LEU A 368 1.83 37.83 5.72
N ALA A 369 3.16 37.80 5.65
CA ALA A 369 4.03 38.75 6.35
C ALA A 369 3.82 40.21 5.88
N ALA A 370 3.50 40.43 4.60
CA ALA A 370 3.21 41.76 4.06
C ALA A 370 1.91 42.38 4.63
N GLN A 371 0.96 41.55 5.09
CA GLN A 371 -0.29 41.97 5.74
C GLN A 371 -0.13 42.29 7.23
N ALA A 372 1.04 42.05 7.83
CA ALA A 372 1.34 42.51 9.18
C ALA A 372 1.52 44.05 9.22
N PRO A 373 1.22 44.71 10.37
CA PRO A 373 1.53 46.12 10.58
C PRO A 373 2.98 46.45 10.26
N SER A 374 3.22 47.66 9.74
CA SER A 374 4.53 48.10 9.23
C SER A 374 5.70 47.90 10.21
N ASP A 375 5.42 47.99 11.50
CA ASP A 375 6.43 48.09 12.56
C ASP A 375 6.97 46.71 13.01
N GLN A 376 6.44 45.61 12.46
CA GLN A 376 6.80 44.22 12.84
C GLN A 376 7.15 43.33 11.63
N ARG A 377 7.33 43.90 10.43
CA ARG A 377 7.66 43.15 9.22
C ARG A 377 9.05 42.51 9.32
N GLY A 378 9.08 41.18 9.36
CA GLY A 378 10.30 40.37 9.40
C GLY A 378 10.49 39.57 10.71
N ASP A 379 9.65 39.77 11.73
CA ASP A 379 9.66 38.90 12.90
C ASP A 379 9.05 37.53 12.57
N GLY A 380 9.84 36.47 12.75
CA GLY A 380 9.41 35.08 12.54
C GLY A 380 8.29 34.64 13.49
N ASN A 381 8.16 35.28 14.65
CA ASN A 381 7.08 35.03 15.61
C ASN A 381 5.73 35.53 15.07
N VAL A 382 5.71 36.72 14.44
CA VAL A 382 4.48 37.27 13.83
C VAL A 382 3.99 36.38 12.69
N GLN A 383 4.90 35.89 11.82
CA GLN A 383 4.56 34.91 10.78
C GLN A 383 3.94 33.63 11.37
N LEU A 384 4.51 33.12 12.46
CA LEU A 384 4.01 31.94 13.15
C LEU A 384 2.58 32.16 13.67
N LEU A 385 2.34 33.29 14.36
CA LEU A 385 1.00 33.67 14.86
C LEU A 385 -0.03 33.81 13.74
N GLN A 386 0.34 34.39 12.60
CA GLN A 386 -0.55 34.49 11.43
C GLN A 386 -0.92 33.11 10.86
N MET A 387 0.04 32.19 10.78
CA MET A 387 -0.19 30.80 10.32
C MET A 387 -1.07 30.01 11.30
N GLN A 388 -0.89 30.23 12.60
CA GLN A 388 -1.73 29.66 13.66
C GLN A 388 -3.17 30.20 13.61
N ALA A 389 -3.35 31.50 13.37
CA ALA A 389 -4.68 32.10 13.16
C ALA A 389 -5.36 31.55 11.89
N LEU A 390 -4.60 31.39 10.79
CA LEU A 390 -5.12 30.81 9.55
C LEU A 390 -5.48 29.33 9.70
N LEU A 391 -4.76 28.56 10.53
CA LEU A 391 -5.13 27.20 10.93
C LEU A 391 -6.48 27.18 11.67
N ALA A 392 -6.69 28.10 12.62
CA ALA A 392 -7.94 28.22 13.39
C ALA A 392 -9.15 28.52 12.48
N VAL A 393 -9.00 29.49 11.57
CA VAL A 393 -10.06 29.90 10.62
C VAL A 393 -10.35 28.80 9.60
N SER A 394 -9.32 28.17 9.03
CA SER A 394 -9.49 27.08 8.08
C SER A 394 -10.13 25.84 8.71
N HIS A 395 -9.84 25.53 9.98
CA HIS A 395 -10.58 24.52 10.75
C HIS A 395 -12.04 24.95 11.00
N LYS A 396 -12.28 26.17 11.50
CA LYS A 396 -13.63 26.70 11.80
C LYS A 396 -14.58 26.59 10.61
N TYR A 397 -14.10 26.90 9.41
CA TYR A 397 -14.89 26.84 8.17
C TYR A 397 -14.62 25.58 7.31
N GLN A 398 -13.93 24.58 7.86
CA GLN A 398 -13.65 23.28 7.21
C GLN A 398 -12.98 23.35 5.83
N ALA A 399 -12.09 24.32 5.63
CA ALA A 399 -11.28 24.47 4.43
C ALA A 399 -10.05 23.54 4.47
N THR A 400 -10.29 22.22 4.40
CA THR A 400 -9.32 21.15 4.63
C THR A 400 -7.98 21.34 3.90
N ARG A 401 -7.97 21.77 2.64
CA ARG A 401 -6.72 21.96 1.86
C ARG A 401 -5.86 23.11 2.41
N LEU A 402 -6.48 24.20 2.89
CA LEU A 402 -5.77 25.30 3.55
C LEU A 402 -5.31 24.90 4.96
N GLN A 403 -6.14 24.16 5.71
CA GLN A 403 -5.78 23.61 7.02
C GLN A 403 -4.54 22.73 6.94
N ARG A 404 -4.48 21.81 5.96
CA ARG A 404 -3.35 20.92 5.72
C ARG A 404 -2.07 21.67 5.31
N TRP A 405 -2.21 22.76 4.55
CA TRP A 405 -1.07 23.63 4.24
C TRP A 405 -0.54 24.33 5.49
N CYS A 406 -1.42 24.86 6.35
CA CYS A 406 -1.02 25.43 7.64
C CYS A 406 -0.32 24.38 8.54
N GLU A 407 -0.84 23.15 8.60
CA GLU A 407 -0.17 22.03 9.30
C GLU A 407 1.25 21.79 8.78
N ALA A 408 1.43 21.66 7.46
CA ALA A 408 2.74 21.42 6.86
C ALA A 408 3.76 22.54 7.17
N GLN A 409 3.34 23.80 7.03
CA GLN A 409 4.20 24.95 7.26
C GLN A 409 4.52 25.16 8.75
N LEU A 410 3.63 24.76 9.67
CA LEU A 410 3.92 24.73 11.12
C LEU A 410 4.87 23.57 11.49
N CYS A 411 4.76 22.42 10.82
CA CYS A 411 5.70 21.29 11.00
C CYS A 411 7.15 21.67 10.63
N GLU A 412 7.35 22.45 9.56
CA GLU A 412 8.67 22.93 9.12
C GLU A 412 9.33 23.90 10.12
N ARG A 413 8.54 24.53 11.00
CA ARG A 413 8.98 25.58 11.94
C ARG A 413 9.01 25.15 13.41
N LEU A 414 8.91 23.84 13.68
CA LEU A 414 8.95 23.32 15.05
C LEU A 414 10.29 23.60 15.73
N SER A 415 10.23 24.28 16.88
CA SER A 415 11.35 24.57 17.77
C SER A 415 10.98 24.21 19.20
N SER A 416 11.96 23.97 20.08
CA SER A 416 11.72 23.68 21.50
C SER A 416 10.90 24.76 22.21
N ALA A 417 11.06 26.04 21.83
CA ALA A 417 10.29 27.14 22.40
C ALA A 417 8.80 27.08 22.02
N GLU A 418 8.51 26.81 20.74
CA GLU A 418 7.16 26.93 20.18
C GLU A 418 6.35 25.63 20.20
N VAL A 419 7.01 24.47 20.28
CA VAL A 419 6.35 23.15 20.11
C VAL A 419 5.22 22.90 21.11
N CYS A 420 5.29 23.44 22.33
CA CYS A 420 4.19 23.32 23.30
C CYS A 420 2.96 24.17 22.91
N GLY A 421 3.16 25.39 22.41
CA GLY A 421 2.09 26.25 21.91
C GLY A 421 1.42 25.65 20.67
N ILE A 422 2.24 25.20 19.71
CA ILE A 422 1.79 24.57 18.46
C ILE A 422 1.04 23.25 18.75
N LEU A 423 1.55 22.41 19.66
CA LEU A 423 0.86 21.16 20.06
C LEU A 423 -0.49 21.44 20.73
N GLY A 424 -0.59 22.44 21.60
CA GLY A 424 -1.85 22.83 22.22
C GLY A 424 -2.91 23.26 21.20
N GLN A 425 -2.52 23.98 20.15
CA GLN A 425 -3.42 24.35 19.05
C GLN A 425 -3.74 23.16 18.13
N ALA A 426 -2.75 22.33 17.81
CA ALA A 426 -2.95 21.15 16.98
C ALA A 426 -3.95 20.17 17.62
N HIS A 427 -3.90 20.04 18.95
CA HIS A 427 -4.89 19.31 19.73
C HIS A 427 -6.29 19.95 19.63
N LEU A 428 -6.38 21.25 19.90
CA LEU A 428 -7.65 22.01 19.91
C LEU A 428 -8.37 21.99 18.56
N PHE A 429 -7.63 22.13 17.45
CA PHE A 429 -8.16 22.16 16.08
C PHE A 429 -8.10 20.79 15.38
N GLN A 430 -7.90 19.70 16.14
CA GLN A 430 -7.86 18.31 15.66
C GLN A 430 -6.91 18.10 14.46
N ALA A 431 -5.82 18.86 14.41
CA ALA A 431 -4.83 18.87 13.35
C ALA A 431 -3.87 17.67 13.50
N LYS A 432 -4.39 16.47 13.20
CA LYS A 432 -3.74 15.19 13.57
C LYS A 432 -2.32 15.02 13.03
N GLN A 433 -1.98 15.59 11.87
CA GLN A 433 -0.63 15.44 11.31
C GLN A 433 0.37 16.35 12.05
N LEU A 434 -0.04 17.59 12.32
CA LEU A 434 0.73 18.52 13.17
C LEU A 434 0.85 18.02 14.61
N GLU A 435 -0.22 17.49 15.22
CA GLU A 435 -0.19 16.90 16.57
C GLU A 435 0.85 15.76 16.62
N LYS A 436 0.83 14.86 15.63
CA LYS A 436 1.79 13.75 15.52
C LYS A 436 3.24 14.21 15.28
N ALA A 437 3.45 15.25 14.47
CA ALA A 437 4.78 15.83 14.24
C ALA A 437 5.32 16.49 15.52
N CYS A 438 4.48 17.22 16.26
CA CYS A 438 4.84 17.79 17.56
C CYS A 438 5.20 16.71 18.59
N LEU A 439 4.39 15.64 18.70
CA LEU A 439 4.69 14.51 19.60
C LEU A 439 6.02 13.81 19.23
N ALA A 440 6.32 13.66 17.93
CA ALA A 440 7.60 13.13 17.46
C ALA A 440 8.78 14.05 17.78
N TYR A 441 8.61 15.37 17.64
CA TYR A 441 9.62 16.37 18.01
C TYR A 441 9.90 16.34 19.51
N ILE A 442 8.86 16.40 20.36
CA ILE A 442 9.00 16.34 21.82
C ILE A 442 9.65 15.02 22.24
N LYS A 443 9.30 13.88 21.63
CA LYS A 443 9.96 12.60 21.91
C LYS A 443 11.47 12.62 21.63
N ARG A 444 11.91 13.37 20.61
CA ARG A 444 13.34 13.53 20.26
C ARG A 444 14.07 14.55 21.14
N HIS A 445 13.37 15.59 21.60
CA HIS A 445 13.90 16.70 22.41
C HIS A 445 13.41 16.69 23.88
N LEU A 446 13.07 15.50 24.39
CA LEU A 446 12.27 15.35 25.62
C LEU A 446 12.89 16.01 26.85
N THR A 447 14.21 15.88 27.04
CA THR A 447 14.94 16.44 28.19
C THR A 447 15.09 17.96 28.17
N GLU A 448 14.82 18.59 27.03
CA GLU A 448 14.82 20.03 26.83
C GLU A 448 13.41 20.58 27.05
N VAL A 449 12.42 20.02 26.34
CA VAL A 449 11.01 20.46 26.40
C VAL A 449 10.40 20.28 27.80
N LEU A 450 10.68 19.17 28.51
CA LEU A 450 10.16 18.93 29.85
C LEU A 450 10.61 19.96 30.91
N LYS A 451 11.65 20.76 30.62
CA LYS A 451 12.15 21.82 31.53
C LYS A 451 11.46 23.17 31.29
N LEU A 452 10.69 23.32 30.23
CA LEU A 452 10.07 24.58 29.86
C LEU A 452 8.78 24.81 30.68
N PRO A 453 8.55 26.02 31.23
CA PRO A 453 7.28 26.37 31.87
C PRO A 453 6.07 26.11 30.98
N ALA A 454 6.20 26.40 29.67
CA ALA A 454 5.18 26.15 28.65
C ALA A 454 4.74 24.68 28.57
N TYR A 455 5.61 23.71 28.86
CA TYR A 455 5.23 22.30 28.92
C TYR A 455 4.34 22.00 30.13
N ALA A 456 4.71 22.52 31.30
CA ALA A 456 3.92 22.37 32.53
C ALA A 456 2.55 23.06 32.39
N GLU A 457 2.50 24.26 31.82
CA GLU A 457 1.25 24.98 31.52
C GLU A 457 0.38 24.23 30.51
N MET A 458 0.96 23.70 29.43
CA MET A 458 0.24 22.91 28.43
C MET A 458 -0.41 21.66 29.04
N VAL A 459 0.33 20.89 29.86
CA VAL A 459 -0.20 19.67 30.49
C VAL A 459 -1.19 20.00 31.61
N ALA A 460 -1.03 21.12 32.32
CA ALA A 460 -2.01 21.60 33.29
C ALA A 460 -3.32 22.06 32.64
N LYS A 461 -3.25 22.63 31.43
CA LYS A 461 -4.41 23.08 30.64
C LYS A 461 -5.11 21.93 29.89
N TRP A 462 -4.33 20.96 29.41
CA TRP A 462 -4.78 19.82 28.61
C TRP A 462 -4.07 18.52 29.07
N PRO A 463 -4.53 17.87 30.17
CA PRO A 463 -3.93 16.65 30.69
C PRO A 463 -3.85 15.51 29.66
N GLU A 464 -4.79 15.47 28.72
CA GLU A 464 -4.84 14.55 27.59
C GLU A 464 -3.58 14.58 26.73
N ILE A 465 -2.93 15.75 26.59
CA ILE A 465 -1.70 15.90 25.80
C ILE A 465 -0.53 15.20 26.50
N GLY A 466 -0.39 15.36 27.83
CA GLY A 466 0.62 14.65 28.62
C GLY A 466 0.44 13.13 28.58
N MET A 467 -0.81 12.68 28.57
CA MET A 467 -1.16 11.27 28.40
C MET A 467 -0.85 10.75 26.98
N LYS A 468 -1.24 11.48 25.93
CA LYS A 468 -0.88 11.17 24.52
C LYS A 468 0.63 11.06 24.35
N LEU A 469 1.40 12.01 24.88
CA LEU A 469 2.87 11.99 24.82
C LEU A 469 3.47 10.77 25.54
N SER A 470 2.90 10.37 26.68
CA SER A 470 3.37 9.20 27.44
C SER A 470 3.14 7.89 26.66
N LEU A 471 1.93 7.71 26.10
CA LEU A 471 1.55 6.55 25.30
C LEU A 471 2.38 6.48 23.99
N PHE A 472 2.55 7.62 23.31
CA PHE A 472 3.37 7.74 22.11
C PHE A 472 4.86 7.50 22.38
N SER A 473 5.36 7.91 23.55
CA SER A 473 6.74 7.63 23.98
C SER A 473 6.95 6.14 24.23
N ALA A 474 6.00 5.48 24.89
CA ALA A 474 5.98 4.03 25.14
C ALA A 474 5.75 3.17 23.87
N GLY A 475 5.41 3.77 22.72
CA GLY A 475 5.20 3.05 21.47
C GLY A 475 3.84 2.37 21.35
N VAL A 476 2.86 2.78 22.16
CA VAL A 476 1.48 2.29 22.08
C VAL A 476 0.86 2.68 20.72
N PRO A 477 0.17 1.77 20.02
CA PRO A 477 -0.50 2.08 18.76
C PRO A 477 -1.50 3.24 18.89
N GLU A 478 -1.59 4.07 17.85
CA GLU A 478 -2.37 5.32 17.85
C GLU A 478 -3.88 5.09 18.17
N ALA A 479 -4.44 3.96 17.72
CA ALA A 479 -5.82 3.56 18.01
C ALA A 479 -6.04 3.16 19.48
N GLU A 480 -5.10 2.43 20.08
CA GLU A 480 -5.14 2.09 21.51
C GLU A 480 -4.96 3.35 22.35
N ALA A 481 -3.97 4.19 22.01
CA ALA A 481 -3.71 5.44 22.71
C ALA A 481 -4.94 6.38 22.70
N ALA A 482 -5.66 6.46 21.58
CA ALA A 482 -6.90 7.24 21.48
C ALA A 482 -7.98 6.74 22.46
N ALA A 483 -8.20 5.43 22.55
CA ALA A 483 -9.21 4.85 23.43
C ALA A 483 -8.92 5.08 24.92
N VAL A 484 -7.65 5.02 25.36
CA VAL A 484 -7.28 5.28 26.77
C VAL A 484 -7.39 6.78 27.12
N VAL A 485 -7.12 7.66 26.17
CA VAL A 485 -7.31 9.12 26.34
C VAL A 485 -8.80 9.48 26.38
N GLU A 486 -9.63 8.89 25.50
CA GLU A 486 -11.08 9.07 25.50
C GLU A 486 -11.72 8.53 26.79
N ALA A 487 -11.28 7.37 27.29
CA ALA A 487 -11.72 6.87 28.59
C ALA A 487 -11.42 7.85 29.74
N SER A 488 -10.28 8.55 29.69
CA SER A 488 -9.84 9.46 30.75
C SER A 488 -10.64 10.77 30.80
N SER A 489 -11.00 11.36 29.67
CA SER A 489 -11.82 12.58 29.62
C SER A 489 -13.24 12.38 30.16
N THR A 490 -13.79 11.15 30.10
CA THR A 490 -15.06 10.80 30.76
C THR A 490 -14.99 10.78 32.30
N VAL A 491 -13.80 10.63 32.89
CA VAL A 491 -13.62 10.62 34.35
C VAL A 491 -13.62 12.05 34.91
N GLU A 492 -12.99 13.01 34.23
CA GLU A 492 -13.01 14.42 34.65
C GLU A 492 -14.41 15.03 34.66
N THR A 493 -15.22 14.73 33.65
CA THR A 493 -16.61 15.21 33.55
C THR A 493 -17.49 14.65 34.68
N CYS A 494 -17.19 13.43 35.18
CA CYS A 494 -17.81 12.86 36.37
C CYS A 494 -17.42 13.61 37.67
N HIS A 495 -16.15 13.98 37.83
CA HIS A 495 -15.68 14.75 38.99
C HIS A 495 -16.21 16.20 39.00
N LYS A 496 -16.28 16.87 37.84
CA LYS A 496 -16.90 18.21 37.71
C LYS A 496 -18.40 18.18 38.05
N ARG A 497 -19.15 17.12 37.66
CA ARG A 497 -20.54 16.91 38.09
C ARG A 497 -20.69 16.74 39.62
N ARG A 498 -19.80 15.97 40.28
CA ARG A 498 -19.87 15.77 41.74
C ARG A 498 -19.65 17.07 42.54
N ARG A 499 -18.76 17.97 42.11
CA ARG A 499 -18.56 19.28 42.79
C ARG A 499 -19.76 20.23 42.62
N LEU A 500 -20.45 20.18 41.49
CA LEU A 500 -21.70 20.93 41.30
C LEU A 500 -22.85 20.34 42.13
N GLN A 501 -22.89 19.02 42.33
CA GLN A 501 -23.87 18.38 43.21
C GLN A 501 -23.61 18.66 44.70
N SER A 502 -22.36 18.79 45.17
CA SER A 502 -22.10 19.10 46.58
C SER A 502 -22.48 20.53 46.97
N CYS A 503 -22.46 21.49 46.04
CA CYS A 503 -22.98 22.84 46.29
C CYS A 503 -24.51 22.93 46.24
N ALA A 504 -25.20 21.88 45.77
CA ALA A 504 -26.66 21.83 45.62
C ALA A 504 -27.39 21.14 46.80
N GLN A 505 -26.68 20.80 47.88
CA GLN A 505 -27.26 20.13 49.06
C GLN A 505 -27.19 20.95 50.36
N GLU A 506 -26.64 22.17 50.34
CA GLU A 506 -26.63 23.09 51.49
C GLU A 506 -27.24 24.46 51.16
N GLN A 507 -28.53 24.47 50.81
CA GLN A 507 -29.35 25.69 50.92
C GLN A 507 -30.85 25.38 50.94
N ASP A 508 -31.38 25.13 52.13
CA ASP A 508 -32.81 25.33 52.39
C ASP A 508 -33.02 25.78 53.84
N LEU A 509 -33.07 27.10 54.08
CA LEU A 509 -33.80 27.77 55.17
C LEU A 509 -33.52 29.29 55.21
N ARG A 510 -34.60 30.08 55.01
CA ARG A 510 -34.85 31.48 55.43
C ARG A 510 -34.47 32.67 54.52
N SER A 511 -35.53 33.21 53.89
CA SER A 511 -35.98 34.63 53.90
C SER A 511 -35.17 35.78 53.28
N ALA A 512 -35.91 36.59 52.49
CA ALA A 512 -35.74 38.02 52.20
C ALA A 512 -34.70 38.41 51.10
N PRO A 513 -34.85 39.60 50.46
CA PRO A 513 -34.55 39.74 49.02
C PRO A 513 -33.36 40.66 48.64
N CYS A 514 -33.15 40.74 47.31
CA CYS A 514 -32.45 41.76 46.50
C CYS A 514 -30.97 41.57 46.12
N ASN A 515 -30.82 41.53 44.78
CA ASN A 515 -29.81 42.18 43.93
C ASN A 515 -28.39 41.61 43.74
N ASP A 516 -27.97 41.73 42.48
CA ASP A 516 -26.61 41.75 41.92
C ASP A 516 -25.68 40.55 42.17
N VAL A 517 -25.78 39.54 41.28
CA VAL A 517 -24.72 39.29 40.27
C VAL A 517 -25.39 38.76 38.99
N GLN A 518 -25.36 39.56 37.92
CA GLN A 518 -25.70 39.14 36.56
C GLN A 518 -24.38 38.91 35.78
N GLU A 519 -24.43 38.13 34.69
CA GLU A 519 -23.28 37.67 33.87
C GLU A 519 -22.40 36.55 34.47
N GLN A 520 -22.63 35.29 34.02
CA GLN A 520 -21.60 34.37 33.47
C GLN A 520 -22.14 32.94 33.10
N SER A 521 -23.45 32.64 33.17
CA SER A 521 -23.93 31.22 33.19
C SER A 521 -24.74 30.70 31.98
N GLN A 522 -24.91 31.44 30.87
CA GLN A 522 -25.81 31.01 29.78
C GLN A 522 -25.19 30.24 28.59
N MET A 523 -23.86 30.12 28.45
CA MET A 523 -23.27 29.44 27.28
C MET A 523 -23.17 27.90 27.35
N ASN A 524 -23.18 27.28 28.53
CA ASN A 524 -22.88 25.84 28.68
C ASN A 524 -24.10 24.90 28.70
N ALA A 525 -25.31 25.41 28.48
CA ALA A 525 -26.54 24.61 28.54
C ALA A 525 -26.93 23.92 27.22
N LEU A 526 -26.45 24.39 26.06
CA LEU A 526 -26.89 23.89 24.75
C LEU A 526 -26.05 22.74 24.18
N LEU A 527 -24.82 22.52 24.65
CA LEU A 527 -23.92 21.50 24.11
C LEU A 527 -24.14 20.08 24.69
N LEU A 528 -24.96 19.95 25.73
CA LEU A 528 -25.09 18.72 26.54
C LEU A 528 -26.26 17.78 26.13
N LEU A 529 -26.91 18.04 25.00
CA LEU A 529 -28.11 17.31 24.54
C LEU A 529 -27.92 16.43 23.30
N LEU A 530 -26.69 16.28 22.76
CA LEU A 530 -26.43 15.47 21.56
C LEU A 530 -25.74 14.11 21.79
N PHE A 531 -25.31 13.78 23.01
CA PHE A 531 -24.66 12.49 23.30
C PHE A 531 -25.08 11.86 24.64
N ALA A 532 -26.17 11.08 24.62
CA ALA A 532 -26.55 10.13 25.67
C ALA A 532 -27.45 9.02 25.08
N GLY A 533 -26.88 7.91 24.61
CA GLY A 533 -26.82 6.64 25.38
C GLY A 533 -27.56 5.51 24.63
N PRO A 534 -27.73 4.28 25.17
CA PRO A 534 -27.26 3.81 26.48
C PRO A 534 -26.54 2.43 26.49
N CYS A 535 -25.83 2.13 27.59
CA CYS A 535 -25.43 0.77 27.98
C CYS A 535 -25.90 0.48 29.43
N ILE A 536 -26.82 -0.49 29.61
CA ILE A 536 -27.32 -1.07 30.88
C ILE A 536 -27.86 -2.48 30.51
N ALA A 537 -27.63 -3.60 31.21
CA ALA A 537 -26.65 -4.01 32.24
C ALA A 537 -26.60 -5.57 32.29
N VAL A 538 -25.91 -6.17 33.28
CA VAL A 538 -25.81 -7.64 33.47
C VAL A 538 -26.27 -8.06 34.88
N ARG A 539 -27.12 -9.09 35.00
CA ARG A 539 -27.10 -10.02 36.16
C ARG A 539 -27.91 -11.33 35.98
N GLN A 540 -27.29 -12.43 36.46
CA GLN A 540 -27.88 -13.66 37.04
C GLN A 540 -28.89 -14.52 36.24
N GLN A 541 -28.51 -15.78 35.97
CA GLN A 541 -29.05 -16.95 36.70
C GLN A 541 -28.17 -18.20 36.53
N LEU A 542 -28.16 -19.08 37.53
CA LEU A 542 -27.65 -20.46 37.51
C LEU A 542 -28.87 -21.40 37.53
N ASP A 543 -28.78 -22.57 36.88
CA ASP A 543 -29.21 -23.90 37.41
C ASP A 543 -29.26 -24.99 36.30
N GLY A 544 -28.91 -26.23 36.67
CA GLY A 544 -29.61 -27.44 36.20
C GLY A 544 -28.93 -28.42 35.20
N GLY A 545 -28.51 -29.59 35.71
CA GLY A 545 -28.46 -30.92 35.04
C GLY A 545 -27.29 -31.17 34.06
N ASP A 546 -26.38 -32.13 34.27
CA ASP A 546 -26.49 -33.60 34.45
C ASP A 546 -26.64 -34.40 33.12
N GLY A 547 -25.85 -35.47 32.97
CA GLY A 547 -26.11 -36.54 31.98
C GLY A 547 -24.91 -37.02 31.16
N GLU A 548 -24.33 -38.15 31.55
CA GLU A 548 -23.34 -38.93 30.78
C GLU A 548 -23.83 -39.32 29.37
N THR A 549 -22.91 -39.39 28.39
CA THR A 549 -22.68 -40.66 27.67
C THR A 549 -21.34 -40.68 26.93
N ASP A 550 -20.44 -41.52 27.43
CA ASP A 550 -19.21 -41.94 26.79
C ASP A 550 -19.48 -43.09 25.77
N GLN A 551 -18.43 -43.61 25.10
CA GLN A 551 -18.39 -44.91 24.38
C GLN A 551 -18.76 -45.02 22.87
N ILE A 552 -18.54 -44.02 22.01
CA ILE A 552 -18.55 -44.23 20.52
C ILE A 552 -17.19 -43.98 19.84
N THR A 553 -16.21 -43.40 20.53
CA THR A 553 -14.95 -42.92 19.93
C THR A 553 -13.90 -44.01 19.65
N ILE A 554 -13.95 -45.18 20.29
CA ILE A 554 -12.87 -46.18 20.28
C ILE A 554 -12.97 -47.20 19.12
N ARG A 555 -14.05 -47.22 18.33
CA ARG A 555 -14.31 -48.33 17.37
C ARG A 555 -14.15 -48.00 15.87
N LYS A 556 -13.76 -46.77 15.50
CA LYS A 556 -13.56 -46.35 14.08
C LYS A 556 -12.10 -46.10 13.66
N VAL A 557 -11.12 -46.30 14.57
CA VAL A 557 -9.69 -46.07 14.30
C VAL A 557 -9.00 -47.24 13.56
N ARG A 558 -9.75 -48.28 13.15
CA ARG A 558 -9.20 -49.50 12.54
C ARG A 558 -9.43 -49.63 11.03
N ASP A 559 -10.37 -48.88 10.45
CA ASP A 559 -10.79 -49.06 9.05
C ASP A 559 -10.17 -48.00 8.10
N ILE A 560 -9.09 -47.34 8.53
CA ILE A 560 -8.36 -46.28 7.78
C ILE A 560 -6.94 -46.74 7.39
N LEU A 561 -6.48 -47.91 7.85
CA LEU A 561 -5.08 -48.35 7.70
C LEU A 561 -4.74 -49.13 6.42
N GLU A 562 -5.71 -49.43 5.55
CA GLU A 562 -5.47 -50.16 4.29
C GLU A 562 -6.29 -49.55 3.14
N GLY A 563 -5.62 -48.79 2.26
CA GLY A 563 -6.28 -48.12 1.12
C GLY A 563 -5.39 -47.09 0.41
N GLU A 564 -4.47 -47.59 -0.42
CA GLU A 564 -3.53 -46.93 -1.36
C GLU A 564 -3.51 -45.38 -1.44
N GLU A 565 -2.34 -44.80 -1.14
CA GLU A 565 -2.07 -43.36 -1.17
C GLU A 565 -2.08 -42.77 -2.59
N TYR A 566 -2.90 -41.74 -2.81
CA TYR A 566 -2.69 -40.77 -3.88
C TYR A 566 -2.04 -39.51 -3.28
N PHE A 567 -0.71 -39.41 -3.38
CA PHE A 567 0.01 -38.23 -2.90
C PHE A 567 -0.38 -36.98 -3.71
N LEU A 568 -0.96 -35.98 -3.03
CA LEU A 568 -0.93 -34.61 -3.48
C LEU A 568 0.28 -33.91 -2.86
N PRO A 569 1.00 -33.04 -3.58
CA PRO A 569 2.20 -32.39 -3.06
C PRO A 569 1.86 -31.48 -1.87
N GLU A 570 2.73 -31.50 -0.85
CA GLU A 570 2.70 -30.50 0.21
C GLU A 570 3.01 -29.11 -0.38
N LYS A 571 2.39 -28.05 0.16
CA LYS A 571 2.74 -26.68 -0.26
C LYS A 571 4.21 -26.42 0.10
N PRO A 572 5.10 -26.09 -0.85
CA PRO A 572 6.44 -25.64 -0.51
C PRO A 572 6.37 -24.36 0.31
N HIS A 573 7.41 -24.10 1.10
CA HIS A 573 7.59 -22.79 1.73
C HIS A 573 7.62 -21.70 0.66
N ARG A 574 7.14 -20.49 1.00
CA ARG A 574 7.19 -19.31 0.11
C ARG A 574 8.62 -18.73 0.03
N GLU A 575 9.55 -19.55 -0.41
CA GLU A 575 10.84 -19.14 -0.94
C GLU A 575 10.67 -18.94 -2.44
N ARG A 576 11.19 -17.82 -2.97
CA ARG A 576 11.20 -17.59 -4.43
C ARG A 576 12.45 -18.24 -5.00
N GLU A 577 12.45 -19.56 -5.07
CA GLU A 577 13.29 -20.27 -6.02
C GLU A 577 12.71 -20.02 -7.43
N GLY A 578 13.35 -19.13 -8.17
CA GLY A 578 13.01 -18.86 -9.57
C GLY A 578 13.51 -19.99 -10.46
N GLN A 579 12.87 -21.15 -10.44
CA GLN A 579 13.11 -22.17 -11.45
C GLN A 579 12.23 -21.89 -12.68
N ASN A 580 12.91 -21.64 -13.81
CA ASN A 580 12.29 -21.42 -15.11
C ASN A 580 11.43 -22.61 -15.54
N LEU A 581 10.11 -22.43 -15.55
CA LEU A 581 9.14 -23.35 -16.14
C LEU A 581 8.23 -22.69 -17.20
N MET A 582 8.68 -21.58 -17.79
CA MET A 582 8.10 -20.97 -19.00
C MET A 582 9.13 -20.74 -20.12
N GLN A 583 10.09 -21.65 -20.26
CA GLN A 583 10.63 -22.01 -21.59
C GLN A 583 10.61 -23.53 -21.77
N LYS A 584 9.40 -24.07 -21.94
CA LYS A 584 9.21 -25.25 -22.77
C LYS A 584 8.30 -24.90 -23.95
N GLU A 585 8.97 -24.74 -25.09
CA GLU A 585 8.42 -24.97 -26.42
C GLU A 585 7.36 -23.97 -26.91
N GLU A 586 7.80 -22.74 -27.22
CA GLU A 586 7.51 -22.18 -28.55
C GLU A 586 8.37 -22.88 -29.63
N GLN A 587 8.28 -24.22 -29.67
CA GLN A 587 8.32 -24.87 -30.97
C GLN A 587 6.98 -24.58 -31.64
N GLN A 588 6.95 -24.54 -32.98
CA GLN A 588 5.69 -24.54 -33.72
C GLN A 588 4.99 -25.90 -33.55
N VAL A 589 4.36 -26.10 -32.41
CA VAL A 589 3.42 -27.20 -32.19
C VAL A 589 2.20 -26.86 -33.03
N GLU A 590 1.92 -27.67 -34.06
CA GLU A 590 0.65 -27.62 -34.76
C GLU A 590 -0.47 -27.65 -33.71
N VAL A 591 -1.34 -26.64 -33.70
CA VAL A 591 -2.42 -26.55 -32.70
C VAL A 591 -3.26 -27.82 -32.82
N GLU A 592 -3.09 -28.77 -31.88
CA GLU A 592 -3.81 -30.03 -31.89
C GLU A 592 -5.31 -29.73 -31.89
N GLY A 593 -5.95 -29.97 -33.04
CA GLY A 593 -7.38 -29.77 -33.19
C GLY A 593 -8.14 -30.63 -32.19
N CYS A 594 -9.26 -30.12 -31.67
CA CYS A 594 -9.96 -30.76 -30.55
C CYS A 594 -10.15 -32.28 -30.76
N PRO A 595 -9.69 -33.13 -29.82
CA PRO A 595 -9.86 -34.57 -29.93
C PRO A 595 -11.33 -34.92 -30.18
N ARG A 596 -11.60 -35.89 -31.07
CA ARG A 596 -12.97 -36.27 -31.46
C ARG A 596 -13.86 -36.75 -30.30
N SER A 597 -13.26 -37.06 -29.15
CA SER A 597 -13.92 -37.46 -27.90
C SER A 597 -14.14 -36.30 -26.92
N SER A 598 -13.55 -35.13 -27.15
CA SER A 598 -13.66 -33.94 -26.29
C SER A 598 -14.91 -33.11 -26.60
N THR A 599 -15.37 -32.33 -25.63
CA THR A 599 -16.42 -31.34 -25.88
C THR A 599 -15.78 -30.11 -26.52
N GLU A 600 -16.13 -29.78 -27.76
CA GLU A 600 -15.71 -28.52 -28.37
C GLU A 600 -16.52 -27.36 -27.79
N TRP A 601 -15.86 -26.52 -27.00
CA TRP A 601 -16.41 -25.28 -26.44
C TRP A 601 -16.20 -24.11 -27.40
N GLN A 602 -17.24 -23.30 -27.58
CA GLN A 602 -17.27 -22.15 -28.48
C GLN A 602 -17.49 -20.87 -27.67
N LEU A 603 -16.52 -19.96 -27.75
CA LEU A 603 -16.59 -18.62 -27.17
C LEU A 603 -17.76 -17.84 -27.80
N THR A 604 -18.62 -17.22 -27.00
CA THR A 604 -19.70 -16.35 -27.50
C THR A 604 -19.24 -14.92 -27.74
N GLY A 605 -18.06 -14.55 -27.23
CA GLY A 605 -17.50 -13.19 -27.25
C GLY A 605 -17.90 -12.33 -26.04
N LYS A 606 -18.91 -12.74 -25.26
CA LYS A 606 -19.31 -12.07 -24.01
C LYS A 606 -18.29 -12.34 -22.90
N THR A 607 -17.64 -11.29 -22.41
CA THR A 607 -16.80 -11.37 -21.20
C THR A 607 -17.70 -11.21 -19.97
N LEU A 608 -17.63 -12.18 -19.05
CA LEU A 608 -18.44 -12.21 -17.82
C LEU A 608 -17.72 -11.51 -16.65
N GLY A 609 -16.38 -11.52 -16.66
CA GLY A 609 -15.54 -10.81 -15.70
C GLY A 609 -14.07 -10.86 -16.09
N GLN A 610 -13.27 -9.95 -15.55
CA GLN A 610 -11.81 -9.95 -15.67
C GLN A 610 -11.23 -9.36 -14.38
N GLY A 611 -10.17 -9.98 -13.86
CA GLY A 611 -9.49 -9.56 -12.63
C GLY A 611 -8.11 -10.20 -12.50
N ALA A 612 -7.48 -10.05 -11.34
CA ALA A 612 -6.12 -10.55 -11.10
C ALA A 612 -5.99 -12.09 -11.27
N MET A 613 -7.05 -12.84 -10.96
CA MET A 613 -7.09 -14.32 -11.07
C MET A 613 -7.47 -14.82 -12.48
N GLY A 614 -7.48 -13.94 -13.49
CA GLY A 614 -7.74 -14.31 -14.88
C GLY A 614 -8.97 -13.66 -15.52
N LYS A 615 -9.31 -14.15 -16.72
CA LYS A 615 -10.46 -13.71 -17.52
C LYS A 615 -11.54 -14.78 -17.52
N VAL A 616 -12.80 -14.37 -17.30
CA VAL A 616 -13.98 -15.25 -17.35
C VAL A 616 -14.84 -14.87 -18.54
N VAL A 617 -15.09 -15.81 -19.44
CA VAL A 617 -15.84 -15.62 -20.69
C VAL A 617 -16.96 -16.63 -20.83
N GLU A 618 -18.05 -16.23 -21.49
CA GLU A 618 -19.18 -17.13 -21.76
C GLU A 618 -18.82 -18.09 -22.90
N VAL A 619 -19.15 -19.37 -22.69
CA VAL A 619 -18.95 -20.46 -23.65
C VAL A 619 -20.22 -21.29 -23.83
N SER A 620 -20.33 -21.87 -25.02
CA SER A 620 -21.39 -22.80 -25.40
C SER A 620 -20.78 -24.09 -25.96
N ALA A 621 -21.52 -25.20 -25.90
CA ALA A 621 -21.05 -26.47 -26.45
C ALA A 621 -22.20 -27.23 -27.14
N SER A 622 -21.92 -27.78 -28.31
CA SER A 622 -22.89 -28.56 -29.08
C SER A 622 -23.42 -29.75 -28.26
N GLY A 623 -24.73 -29.77 -28.02
CA GLY A 623 -25.40 -30.84 -27.26
C GLY A 623 -25.52 -30.61 -25.75
N ARG A 624 -24.85 -29.59 -25.18
CA ARG A 624 -25.11 -29.15 -23.79
C ARG A 624 -26.17 -28.04 -23.80
N ARG A 625 -27.16 -28.12 -22.89
CA ARG A 625 -28.16 -27.06 -22.67
C ARG A 625 -27.78 -26.27 -21.41
N GLY A 626 -27.89 -24.95 -21.48
CA GLY A 626 -27.47 -24.02 -20.42
C GLY A 626 -26.31 -23.13 -20.87
N SER A 627 -26.07 -22.07 -20.11
CA SER A 627 -24.91 -21.18 -20.29
C SER A 627 -23.77 -21.60 -19.36
N PHE A 628 -22.53 -21.41 -19.83
CA PHE A 628 -21.34 -21.83 -19.12
C PHE A 628 -20.28 -20.73 -19.14
N ALA A 629 -19.45 -20.70 -18.09
CA ALA A 629 -18.36 -19.78 -17.91
C ALA A 629 -17.02 -20.52 -18.00
N LEU A 630 -16.14 -20.06 -18.87
CA LEU A 630 -14.75 -20.50 -18.99
C LEU A 630 -13.85 -19.52 -18.23
N LYS A 631 -13.16 -19.99 -17.17
CA LYS A 631 -12.11 -19.21 -16.48
C LYS A 631 -10.76 -19.55 -17.10
N ILE A 632 -10.06 -18.52 -17.57
CA ILE A 632 -8.73 -18.60 -18.19
C ILE A 632 -7.76 -17.84 -17.27
N PRO A 633 -6.77 -18.51 -16.63
CA PRO A 633 -5.73 -17.81 -15.88
C PRO A 633 -4.87 -16.94 -16.82
N LEU A 634 -4.27 -15.87 -16.28
CA LEU A 634 -3.48 -14.90 -17.06
C LEU A 634 -1.97 -14.93 -16.75
N ASP A 635 -1.59 -15.55 -15.63
CA ASP A 635 -0.21 -15.70 -15.18
C ASP A 635 -0.06 -17.00 -14.34
N TRP A 636 1.18 -17.32 -13.98
CA TRP A 636 1.53 -18.53 -13.22
C TRP A 636 0.88 -18.61 -11.82
N ASP A 637 0.75 -17.48 -11.12
CA ASP A 637 0.10 -17.46 -9.80
C ASP A 637 -1.40 -17.79 -9.96
N ALA A 638 -2.06 -17.24 -10.99
CA ALA A 638 -3.44 -17.57 -11.34
C ALA A 638 -3.62 -19.02 -11.84
N GLU A 639 -2.60 -19.64 -12.45
CA GLU A 639 -2.64 -21.05 -12.82
C GLU A 639 -2.64 -21.98 -11.60
N GLU A 640 -1.83 -21.71 -10.57
CA GLU A 640 -1.84 -22.48 -9.32
C GLU A 640 -3.16 -22.34 -8.57
N ASP A 641 -3.73 -21.12 -8.50
CA ASP A 641 -5.06 -20.89 -7.95
C ASP A 641 -6.14 -21.66 -8.74
N ALA A 642 -6.07 -21.70 -10.07
CA ALA A 642 -6.99 -22.48 -10.91
C ALA A 642 -6.85 -24.00 -10.72
N LYS A 643 -5.62 -24.53 -10.54
CA LYS A 643 -5.37 -25.95 -10.20
C LYS A 643 -6.00 -26.31 -8.85
N LEU A 644 -5.84 -25.46 -7.86
CA LEU A 644 -6.44 -25.62 -6.53
C LEU A 644 -7.98 -25.57 -6.59
N GLU A 645 -8.56 -24.63 -7.33
CA GLU A 645 -10.01 -24.55 -7.57
C GLU A 645 -10.56 -25.83 -8.20
N VAL A 646 -9.90 -26.34 -9.24
CA VAL A 646 -10.25 -27.61 -9.88
C VAL A 646 -10.16 -28.78 -8.90
N ALA A 647 -9.15 -28.82 -8.01
CA ALA A 647 -9.01 -29.86 -7.00
C ALA A 647 -10.12 -29.82 -5.94
N VAL A 648 -10.45 -28.63 -5.42
CA VAL A 648 -11.53 -28.43 -4.43
C VAL A 648 -12.89 -28.78 -5.02
N MET A 649 -13.18 -28.35 -6.25
CA MET A 649 -14.43 -28.69 -6.94
C MET A 649 -14.54 -30.20 -7.21
N LYS A 650 -13.45 -30.88 -7.60
CA LYS A 650 -13.44 -32.35 -7.77
C LYS A 650 -13.70 -33.07 -6.45
N ALA A 651 -13.03 -32.68 -5.36
CA ALA A 651 -13.24 -33.28 -4.04
C ALA A 651 -14.69 -33.09 -3.55
N SER A 652 -15.26 -31.89 -3.76
CA SER A 652 -16.65 -31.58 -3.42
C SER A 652 -17.67 -32.33 -4.29
N ALA A 653 -17.37 -32.54 -5.57
CA ALA A 653 -18.20 -33.35 -6.47
C ALA A 653 -18.23 -34.83 -6.05
N LEU A 654 -17.10 -35.40 -5.60
CA LEU A 654 -17.05 -36.77 -5.04
C LEU A 654 -17.91 -36.93 -3.77
N LYS A 655 -18.06 -35.85 -2.99
CA LYS A 655 -18.97 -35.80 -1.82
C LYS A 655 -20.42 -35.41 -2.17
N ARG A 656 -20.71 -35.10 -3.43
CA ARG A 656 -22.02 -34.59 -3.92
C ARG A 656 -22.46 -33.30 -3.21
N CYS A 657 -21.56 -32.32 -3.13
CA CYS A 657 -21.87 -31.03 -2.51
C CYS A 657 -22.71 -30.12 -3.41
N ASP A 658 -24.04 -30.15 -3.24
CA ASP A 658 -25.00 -29.37 -4.05
C ASP A 658 -24.80 -27.84 -3.98
N HIS A 659 -24.26 -27.35 -2.87
CA HIS A 659 -24.06 -25.92 -2.55
C HIS A 659 -22.58 -25.49 -2.65
N VAL A 660 -21.79 -26.18 -3.48
CA VAL A 660 -20.40 -25.83 -3.82
C VAL A 660 -20.31 -25.79 -5.36
N MET A 661 -19.53 -24.85 -5.90
CA MET A 661 -19.39 -24.65 -7.35
C MET A 661 -19.00 -25.98 -8.03
N THR A 662 -19.69 -26.29 -9.12
CA THR A 662 -19.52 -27.57 -9.82
C THR A 662 -18.60 -27.38 -11.02
N LEU A 663 -17.50 -28.13 -11.06
CA LEU A 663 -16.64 -28.24 -12.23
C LEU A 663 -17.41 -28.93 -13.37
N THR A 664 -17.59 -28.22 -14.49
CA THR A 664 -18.24 -28.75 -15.71
C THR A 664 -17.25 -29.46 -16.62
N GLU A 665 -16.03 -28.92 -16.73
CA GLU A 665 -14.92 -29.54 -17.46
C GLU A 665 -13.59 -28.94 -16.97
N ALA A 666 -12.60 -29.79 -16.68
CA ALA A 666 -11.22 -29.33 -16.48
C ALA A 666 -10.46 -29.45 -17.81
N SER A 667 -9.53 -28.53 -18.07
CA SER A 667 -8.70 -28.54 -19.28
C SER A 667 -9.52 -28.59 -20.59
N PRO A 668 -10.49 -27.68 -20.79
CA PRO A 668 -11.47 -27.76 -21.88
C PRO A 668 -10.84 -27.53 -23.25
N CYS A 669 -11.40 -28.16 -24.29
CA CYS A 669 -11.03 -27.84 -25.66
C CYS A 669 -11.87 -26.69 -26.23
N VAL A 670 -11.21 -25.61 -26.63
CA VAL A 670 -11.85 -24.39 -27.13
C VAL A 670 -11.60 -24.25 -28.63
N LYS A 671 -12.67 -24.04 -29.39
CA LYS A 671 -12.63 -23.93 -30.85
C LYS A 671 -11.71 -22.80 -31.30
N GLY A 672 -10.72 -23.13 -32.11
CA GLY A 672 -9.71 -22.18 -32.60
C GLY A 672 -8.60 -21.82 -31.59
N GLN A 673 -8.61 -22.42 -30.40
CA GLN A 673 -7.55 -22.29 -29.40
C GLN A 673 -6.94 -23.64 -28.96
N GLY A 674 -7.59 -24.76 -29.28
CA GLY A 674 -7.14 -26.09 -28.89
C GLY A 674 -7.47 -26.43 -27.42
N VAL A 675 -6.77 -27.41 -26.86
CA VAL A 675 -6.95 -27.81 -25.44
C VAL A 675 -6.22 -26.85 -24.53
N ASN A 676 -6.95 -25.97 -23.83
CA ASN A 676 -6.35 -25.12 -22.80
C ASN A 676 -6.23 -25.94 -21.51
N ARG A 677 -5.03 -26.41 -21.18
CA ARG A 677 -4.80 -27.31 -20.05
C ARG A 677 -5.06 -26.67 -18.68
N MET A 678 -4.87 -25.35 -18.54
CA MET A 678 -4.95 -24.62 -17.27
C MET A 678 -6.30 -23.95 -17.02
N ALA A 679 -7.14 -23.80 -18.06
CA ALA A 679 -8.50 -23.31 -17.92
C ALA A 679 -9.47 -24.37 -17.37
N TYR A 680 -10.64 -23.92 -16.91
CA TYR A 680 -11.76 -24.81 -16.60
C TYR A 680 -13.11 -24.16 -16.94
N VAL A 681 -14.13 -25.00 -17.13
CA VAL A 681 -15.53 -24.58 -17.33
C VAL A 681 -16.35 -24.88 -16.09
N ALA A 682 -17.20 -23.92 -15.72
CA ALA A 682 -18.25 -24.03 -14.71
C ALA A 682 -19.60 -23.53 -15.28
N PRO A 683 -20.74 -23.77 -14.62
CA PRO A 683 -22.01 -23.16 -15.00
C PRO A 683 -21.96 -21.63 -14.93
N GLU A 684 -22.63 -20.92 -15.83
CA GLU A 684 -22.89 -19.49 -15.62
C GLU A 684 -23.88 -19.32 -14.47
N MET A 685 -23.64 -18.33 -13.61
CA MET A 685 -24.47 -18.03 -12.44
C MET A 685 -25.25 -16.72 -12.68
N ALA A 686 -26.50 -16.63 -12.21
CA ALA A 686 -27.32 -15.43 -12.38
C ALA A 686 -26.84 -14.22 -11.57
N GLY A 687 -25.97 -14.42 -10.58
CA GLY A 687 -25.30 -13.33 -9.86
C GLY A 687 -24.63 -13.79 -8.57
N ASP A 688 -24.01 -12.83 -7.88
CA ASP A 688 -23.37 -12.98 -6.58
C ASP A 688 -24.22 -12.40 -5.43
N LEU A 689 -24.00 -12.92 -4.23
CA LEU A 689 -24.82 -12.59 -3.06
C LEU A 689 -24.56 -11.17 -2.55
N ASP A 690 -23.35 -10.61 -2.72
CA ASP A 690 -23.06 -9.21 -2.36
C ASP A 690 -23.90 -8.22 -3.18
N LYS A 691 -23.94 -8.34 -4.51
CA LYS A 691 -24.80 -7.51 -5.37
C LYS A 691 -26.27 -7.68 -5.00
N TRP A 692 -26.75 -8.91 -4.81
CA TRP A 692 -28.14 -9.15 -4.38
C TRP A 692 -28.44 -8.53 -3.01
N LEU A 693 -27.50 -8.58 -2.07
CA LEU A 693 -27.63 -7.94 -0.76
C LEU A 693 -27.64 -6.41 -0.86
N ARG A 694 -26.84 -5.79 -1.73
CA ARG A 694 -26.89 -4.32 -1.92
C ARG A 694 -28.22 -3.87 -2.54
N GLN A 695 -28.75 -4.65 -3.48
CA GLN A 695 -29.97 -4.32 -4.23
C GLN A 695 -31.28 -4.72 -3.53
N SER A 696 -31.23 -5.61 -2.54
CA SER A 696 -32.43 -6.12 -1.85
C SER A 696 -32.84 -5.32 -0.62
N SER A 697 -34.14 -5.01 -0.53
CA SER A 697 -34.73 -4.37 0.65
C SER A 697 -34.68 -5.27 1.89
N ALA A 698 -34.67 -4.67 3.08
CA ALA A 698 -34.65 -5.41 4.36
C ALA A 698 -35.80 -6.44 4.46
N ARG A 699 -37.00 -6.10 3.98
CA ARG A 699 -38.14 -7.05 3.93
C ARG A 699 -37.85 -8.27 3.05
N ARG A 700 -37.13 -8.10 1.92
CA ARG A 700 -36.73 -9.22 1.05
C ARG A 700 -35.62 -10.04 1.72
N LYS A 701 -34.61 -9.41 2.30
CA LYS A 701 -33.53 -10.06 3.08
C LYS A 701 -34.09 -10.95 4.18
N ASN A 702 -34.96 -10.42 5.04
CA ASN A 702 -35.56 -11.16 6.14
C ASN A 702 -36.39 -12.37 5.66
N ARG A 703 -37.08 -12.26 4.53
CA ARG A 703 -37.88 -13.35 3.95
C ARG A 703 -37.02 -14.44 3.32
N CYS A 704 -35.98 -14.07 2.58
CA CYS A 704 -35.12 -15.02 1.87
C CYS A 704 -34.01 -15.61 2.76
N GLY A 705 -33.65 -14.93 3.84
CA GLY A 705 -32.44 -15.19 4.63
C GLY A 705 -32.35 -16.61 5.19
N GLN A 706 -33.46 -17.19 5.65
CA GLN A 706 -33.46 -18.56 6.17
C GLN A 706 -32.99 -19.56 5.11
N SER A 707 -33.59 -19.53 3.92
CA SER A 707 -33.23 -20.40 2.79
C SER A 707 -31.79 -20.18 2.32
N VAL A 708 -31.32 -18.92 2.26
CA VAL A 708 -29.93 -18.63 1.87
C VAL A 708 -28.94 -19.15 2.92
N VAL A 709 -29.19 -18.93 4.21
CA VAL A 709 -28.33 -19.39 5.30
C VAL A 709 -28.32 -20.92 5.42
N GLU A 710 -29.44 -21.60 5.18
CA GLU A 710 -29.51 -23.07 5.13
C GLU A 710 -28.64 -23.66 4.01
N GLN A 711 -28.73 -23.10 2.80
CA GLN A 711 -27.87 -23.49 1.66
C GLN A 711 -26.39 -23.24 1.96
N LEU A 712 -26.04 -22.08 2.53
CA LEU A 712 -24.67 -21.75 2.95
C LEU A 712 -24.14 -22.71 4.04
N VAL A 713 -24.95 -23.04 5.04
CA VAL A 713 -24.61 -24.01 6.10
C VAL A 713 -24.40 -25.42 5.51
N SER A 714 -25.22 -25.81 4.54
CA SER A 714 -25.09 -27.08 3.82
C SER A 714 -23.79 -27.14 3.00
N GLY A 715 -23.52 -26.10 2.20
CA GLY A 715 -22.31 -25.99 1.38
C GLY A 715 -21.03 -26.01 2.21
N MET A 716 -21.00 -25.23 3.29
CA MET A 716 -19.83 -25.16 4.18
C MET A 716 -19.53 -26.50 4.85
N LYS A 717 -20.55 -27.18 5.39
CA LYS A 717 -20.40 -28.52 5.96
C LYS A 717 -19.89 -29.53 4.94
N CYS A 718 -20.39 -29.46 3.70
CA CYS A 718 -19.98 -30.40 2.67
C CYS A 718 -18.54 -30.15 2.20
N LEU A 719 -18.14 -28.89 2.02
CA LEU A 719 -16.77 -28.49 1.71
C LEU A 719 -15.78 -28.96 2.80
N HIS A 720 -16.13 -28.76 4.07
CA HIS A 720 -15.37 -29.28 5.21
C HIS A 720 -15.27 -30.81 5.17
N SER A 721 -16.37 -31.51 4.87
CA SER A 721 -16.37 -32.98 4.70
C SER A 721 -15.59 -33.50 3.48
N ALA A 722 -15.31 -32.62 2.51
CA ALA A 722 -14.42 -32.89 1.38
C ALA A 722 -12.93 -32.68 1.73
N GLY A 723 -12.63 -32.21 2.95
CA GLY A 723 -11.27 -32.08 3.49
C GLY A 723 -10.66 -30.68 3.35
N TYR A 724 -11.44 -29.66 2.97
CA TYR A 724 -10.96 -28.31 2.71
C TYR A 724 -11.73 -27.26 3.50
N ILE A 725 -11.05 -26.18 3.89
CA ILE A 725 -11.69 -24.90 4.22
C ILE A 725 -11.75 -24.03 2.97
N HIS A 726 -12.72 -23.12 2.91
CA HIS A 726 -12.84 -22.12 1.86
C HIS A 726 -11.69 -21.09 1.94
N GLY A 727 -11.35 -20.63 3.14
CA GLY A 727 -10.24 -19.70 3.37
C GLY A 727 -10.45 -18.26 2.89
N ASP A 728 -11.48 -17.99 2.07
CA ASP A 728 -11.93 -16.65 1.66
C ASP A 728 -13.47 -16.51 1.64
N PHE A 729 -14.16 -16.99 2.69
CA PHE A 729 -15.63 -16.94 2.72
C PHE A 729 -16.18 -15.52 2.97
N LYS A 730 -16.83 -14.95 1.95
CA LYS A 730 -17.48 -13.63 1.93
C LYS A 730 -18.64 -13.58 0.90
N PRO A 731 -19.61 -12.64 1.00
CA PRO A 731 -20.79 -12.65 0.13
C PRO A 731 -20.51 -12.51 -1.36
N ASP A 732 -19.40 -11.87 -1.74
CA ASP A 732 -18.94 -11.72 -3.12
C ASP A 732 -18.36 -13.02 -3.72
N ASN A 733 -17.94 -13.98 -2.89
CA ASN A 733 -17.51 -15.33 -3.30
C ASN A 733 -18.68 -16.35 -3.24
N VAL A 734 -19.92 -15.88 -3.03
CA VAL A 734 -21.13 -16.72 -3.00
C VAL A 734 -22.01 -16.38 -4.19
N PHE A 735 -22.37 -17.37 -4.99
CA PHE A 735 -23.18 -17.19 -6.20
C PHE A 735 -24.54 -17.89 -6.08
N TYR A 736 -25.50 -17.48 -6.91
CA TYR A 736 -26.81 -18.15 -7.02
C TYR A 736 -27.15 -18.46 -8.48
N LYS A 737 -27.80 -19.61 -8.71
CA LYS A 737 -28.14 -20.09 -10.06
C LYS A 737 -29.24 -19.26 -10.69
N GLU A 738 -30.23 -18.88 -9.88
CA GLU A 738 -31.39 -18.11 -10.32
C GLU A 738 -32.05 -17.36 -9.15
N LEU A 739 -33.03 -16.49 -9.47
CA LEU A 739 -33.95 -15.94 -8.48
C LEU A 739 -35.29 -16.65 -8.62
N ASP A 740 -35.86 -17.08 -7.50
CA ASP A 740 -37.19 -17.69 -7.47
C ASP A 740 -38.32 -16.68 -7.81
N SER A 741 -39.56 -17.15 -7.88
CA SER A 741 -40.74 -16.31 -8.13
C SER A 741 -40.98 -15.22 -7.06
N SER A 742 -40.33 -15.30 -5.91
CA SER A 742 -40.32 -14.28 -4.87
C SER A 742 -39.14 -13.29 -5.00
N GLY A 743 -38.15 -13.56 -5.85
CA GLY A 743 -36.90 -12.81 -5.95
C GLY A 743 -35.85 -13.19 -4.91
N CYS A 744 -35.94 -14.40 -4.34
CA CYS A 744 -34.95 -14.96 -3.42
C CYS A 744 -33.89 -15.79 -4.18
N PRO A 745 -32.61 -15.77 -3.75
CA PRO A 745 -31.55 -16.57 -4.37
C PRO A 745 -31.81 -18.08 -4.22
N SER A 746 -31.82 -18.79 -5.35
CA SER A 746 -32.01 -20.23 -5.43
C SER A 746 -30.76 -20.90 -6.02
N GLY A 747 -30.41 -22.08 -5.53
CA GLY A 747 -29.18 -22.78 -5.91
C GLY A 747 -27.94 -21.99 -5.51
N VAL A 748 -27.88 -21.58 -4.25
CA VAL A 748 -26.75 -20.83 -3.68
C VAL A 748 -25.52 -21.75 -3.57
N VAL A 749 -24.39 -21.34 -4.10
CA VAL A 749 -23.13 -22.10 -4.10
C VAL A 749 -21.96 -21.27 -3.59
N LEU A 750 -21.05 -21.92 -2.87
CA LEU A 750 -19.71 -21.40 -2.58
C LEU A 750 -18.85 -21.46 -3.85
N ALA A 751 -18.05 -20.44 -4.13
CA ALA A 751 -17.11 -20.38 -5.25
C ALA A 751 -15.82 -19.63 -4.85
N ASP A 752 -14.89 -19.49 -5.80
CA ASP A 752 -13.58 -18.84 -5.61
C ASP A 752 -12.73 -19.51 -4.50
N PHE A 753 -11.98 -20.54 -4.91
CA PHE A 753 -11.21 -21.41 -4.01
C PHE A 753 -9.70 -21.20 -4.10
N GLY A 754 -9.21 -20.13 -4.77
CA GLY A 754 -7.77 -19.84 -4.86
C GLY A 754 -7.07 -19.72 -3.49
N LEU A 755 -7.81 -19.33 -2.45
CA LEU A 755 -7.31 -19.25 -1.06
C LEU A 755 -7.69 -20.45 -0.17
N SER A 756 -8.29 -21.51 -0.73
CA SER A 756 -8.65 -22.71 0.03
C SER A 756 -7.45 -23.51 0.53
N HIS A 757 -7.63 -24.22 1.64
CA HIS A 757 -6.57 -25.00 2.28
C HIS A 757 -7.12 -26.31 2.82
N ARG A 758 -6.29 -27.36 2.83
CA ARG A 758 -6.68 -28.68 3.35
C ARG A 758 -6.75 -28.64 4.87
N ILE A 759 -7.81 -29.17 5.47
CA ILE A 759 -7.96 -29.26 6.93
C ILE A 759 -6.84 -30.15 7.50
N GLY A 760 -6.24 -29.72 8.61
CA GLY A 760 -5.08 -30.37 9.25
C GLY A 760 -3.73 -30.06 8.61
N SER A 761 -3.67 -29.26 7.53
CA SER A 761 -2.39 -28.70 7.03
C SER A 761 -1.92 -27.51 7.87
N THR A 762 -0.72 -27.01 7.64
CA THR A 762 -0.24 -25.74 8.21
C THR A 762 -0.33 -24.61 7.18
N MET A 763 -0.80 -23.44 7.61
CA MET A 763 -0.77 -22.20 6.81
C MET A 763 0.10 -21.16 7.51
N SER A 764 0.76 -20.29 6.72
CA SER A 764 1.57 -19.19 7.27
C SER A 764 0.68 -18.03 7.69
N GLN A 765 1.01 -17.40 8.82
CA GLN A 765 0.29 -16.27 9.40
C GLN A 765 0.45 -15.03 8.52
N TYR A 766 -0.66 -14.57 7.94
CA TYR A 766 -0.66 -13.38 7.10
C TYR A 766 -0.60 -12.08 7.92
N SER A 767 0.20 -11.12 7.44
CA SER A 767 0.17 -9.75 7.95
C SER A 767 -1.12 -9.05 7.48
N SER A 768 -1.83 -8.38 8.40
CA SER A 768 -3.06 -7.63 8.10
C SER A 768 -2.89 -6.49 7.08
N ARG A 769 -1.64 -6.18 6.70
CA ARG A 769 -1.30 -5.16 5.70
C ARG A 769 -1.69 -5.52 4.27
N TYR A 770 -1.97 -6.80 3.98
CA TYR A 770 -2.19 -7.30 2.62
C TYR A 770 -3.66 -7.41 2.19
N TYR A 771 -4.62 -7.18 3.09
CA TYR A 771 -6.06 -7.27 2.75
C TYR A 771 -6.89 -6.10 3.32
N PRO A 772 -6.87 -4.92 2.68
CA PRO A 772 -7.87 -3.90 2.93
C PRO A 772 -9.22 -4.34 2.34
N GLY A 773 -10.00 -5.11 3.12
CA GLY A 773 -11.36 -5.52 2.76
C GLY A 773 -11.70 -7.01 2.90
N SER A 774 -10.76 -7.90 3.23
CA SER A 774 -11.12 -9.31 3.46
C SER A 774 -11.94 -9.48 4.74
N HIS A 775 -12.98 -10.31 4.70
CA HIS A 775 -13.71 -10.77 5.88
C HIS A 775 -12.95 -11.90 6.63
N HIS A 776 -11.63 -11.72 6.77
CA HIS A 776 -10.72 -12.72 7.34
C HIS A 776 -10.07 -12.29 8.63
N LEU A 777 -9.74 -13.32 9.40
CA LEU A 777 -9.41 -13.29 10.82
C LEU A 777 -8.06 -12.56 11.08
N PRO A 778 -8.06 -11.37 11.71
CA PRO A 778 -6.84 -10.59 11.93
C PRO A 778 -5.99 -11.13 13.08
N GLY A 779 -4.67 -10.88 13.02
CA GLY A 779 -3.67 -11.41 13.97
C GLY A 779 -3.93 -11.12 15.46
N SER A 780 -4.76 -10.14 15.78
CA SER A 780 -5.31 -9.83 17.12
C SER A 780 -6.12 -10.97 17.77
N ILE A 781 -6.43 -12.04 17.03
CA ILE A 781 -7.13 -13.23 17.53
C ILE A 781 -6.27 -14.02 18.52
N PHE A 782 -4.96 -14.02 18.31
CA PHE A 782 -4.00 -14.78 19.12
C PHE A 782 -3.23 -13.91 20.12
N SER A 783 -3.47 -12.59 20.14
CA SER A 783 -2.88 -11.69 21.13
C SER A 783 -3.69 -11.68 22.43
N GLY A 784 -3.14 -12.26 23.50
CA GLY A 784 -3.70 -12.18 24.85
C GLY A 784 -4.51 -13.40 25.30
N ALA A 785 -4.71 -14.41 24.45
CA ALA A 785 -5.09 -15.74 24.90
C ALA A 785 -3.83 -16.52 25.31
N SER A 786 -3.86 -17.21 26.46
CA SER A 786 -2.92 -18.29 26.73
C SER A 786 -3.05 -19.34 25.63
N ASP A 787 -1.94 -19.82 25.04
CA ASP A 787 -1.94 -20.80 23.95
C ASP A 787 -2.80 -22.03 24.29
N THR A 788 -4.01 -22.08 23.71
CA THR A 788 -4.97 -23.18 23.87
C THR A 788 -4.74 -24.32 22.88
N LEU A 789 -3.70 -24.24 22.05
CA LEU A 789 -3.35 -25.24 21.04
C LEU A 789 -2.13 -26.10 21.45
N HIS A 790 -1.51 -25.83 22.59
CA HIS A 790 -0.33 -26.54 23.09
C HIS A 790 0.78 -26.67 22.02
N ILE A 791 1.09 -25.57 21.31
CA ILE A 791 2.12 -25.58 20.26
C ILE A 791 3.49 -25.53 20.93
N ALA A 792 3.95 -26.72 21.33
CA ALA A 792 5.28 -26.94 21.86
C ALA A 792 6.34 -26.72 20.76
N THR A 793 6.82 -25.48 20.68
CA THR A 793 8.09 -25.06 20.04
C THR A 793 8.31 -25.54 18.59
N GLY A 794 7.89 -24.74 17.61
CA GLY A 794 8.27 -24.95 16.21
C GLY A 794 7.86 -23.82 15.26
N ARG A 795 8.75 -22.83 15.08
CA ARG A 795 8.66 -21.70 14.12
C ARG A 795 7.56 -20.67 14.42
N ARG A 796 7.92 -19.37 14.38
CA ARG A 796 6.96 -18.26 14.56
C ARG A 796 6.11 -18.08 13.30
N GLY A 797 4.79 -17.97 13.48
CA GLY A 797 3.89 -17.52 12.40
C GLY A 797 3.41 -18.60 11.44
N GLN A 798 3.19 -19.84 11.91
CA GLN A 798 2.37 -20.82 11.22
C GLN A 798 1.22 -21.27 12.12
N VAL A 799 0.06 -21.59 11.54
CA VAL A 799 -1.15 -22.03 12.25
C VAL A 799 -1.75 -23.25 11.54
N GLU A 800 -2.35 -24.15 12.31
CA GLU A 800 -3.07 -25.32 11.77
C GLU A 800 -4.38 -24.89 11.11
N VAL A 801 -4.66 -25.46 9.94
CA VAL A 801 -5.87 -25.19 9.15
C VAL A 801 -7.05 -25.96 9.72
N ARG A 802 -8.06 -25.24 10.23
CA ARG A 802 -9.24 -25.81 10.89
C ARG A 802 -10.53 -25.20 10.38
N GLU A 803 -11.60 -26.00 10.42
CA GLU A 803 -12.97 -25.64 10.00
C GLU A 803 -13.54 -24.40 10.69
N ASP A 804 -13.05 -24.05 11.89
CA ASP A 804 -13.58 -22.92 12.65
C ASP A 804 -13.27 -21.56 12.04
N ILE A 805 -12.26 -21.46 11.17
CA ILE A 805 -11.96 -20.28 10.34
C ILE A 805 -13.20 -19.86 9.53
N ASP A 806 -13.74 -20.75 8.69
CA ASP A 806 -14.92 -20.42 7.88
C ASP A 806 -16.20 -20.32 8.71
N ARG A 807 -16.33 -21.12 9.79
CA ARG A 807 -17.50 -21.07 10.68
C ARG A 807 -17.64 -19.69 11.35
N CYS A 808 -16.53 -18.99 11.65
CA CYS A 808 -16.55 -17.60 12.10
C CYS A 808 -17.18 -16.67 11.04
N SER A 809 -16.70 -16.74 9.79
CA SER A 809 -17.18 -15.87 8.70
C SER A 809 -18.63 -16.18 8.31
N LEU A 810 -19.04 -17.45 8.30
CA LEU A 810 -20.43 -17.87 8.10
C LEU A 810 -21.37 -17.32 9.18
N LYS A 811 -20.96 -17.38 10.46
CA LYS A 811 -21.74 -16.81 11.57
C LYS A 811 -21.87 -15.28 11.45
N TRP A 812 -20.82 -14.59 11.01
CA TRP A 812 -20.83 -13.15 10.75
C TRP A 812 -21.78 -12.77 9.61
N VAL A 813 -21.70 -13.46 8.46
CA VAL A 813 -22.60 -13.24 7.31
C VAL A 813 -24.06 -13.48 7.66
N ALA A 814 -24.38 -14.59 8.34
CA ALA A 814 -25.74 -14.91 8.76
C ALA A 814 -26.32 -13.87 9.73
N SER A 815 -25.51 -13.44 10.71
CA SER A 815 -25.94 -12.45 11.71
C SER A 815 -26.12 -11.06 11.10
N ASN A 816 -25.16 -10.57 10.32
CA ASN A 816 -25.13 -9.17 9.90
C ASN A 816 -26.02 -8.86 8.69
N PHE A 817 -26.21 -9.81 7.77
CA PHE A 817 -27.03 -9.58 6.57
C PHE A 817 -28.47 -10.10 6.69
N PHE A 818 -28.70 -11.06 7.59
CA PHE A 818 -30.00 -11.74 7.73
C PHE A 818 -30.57 -11.76 9.15
N GLY A 819 -29.79 -11.38 10.18
CA GLY A 819 -30.22 -11.44 11.58
C GLY A 819 -30.33 -12.86 12.15
N ILE A 820 -29.75 -13.86 11.46
CA ILE A 820 -29.88 -15.28 11.80
C ILE A 820 -28.66 -15.74 12.60
N GLN A 821 -28.89 -16.35 13.76
CA GLN A 821 -27.82 -16.97 14.53
C GLN A 821 -27.58 -18.41 14.08
N VAL A 822 -26.34 -18.71 13.69
CA VAL A 822 -25.90 -20.06 13.34
C VAL A 822 -25.10 -20.65 14.50
N ASN A 823 -25.54 -21.80 14.99
CA ASN A 823 -24.92 -22.52 16.10
C ASN A 823 -23.86 -23.51 15.59
N TYR A 824 -22.59 -23.11 15.71
CA TYR A 824 -21.44 -24.00 15.60
C TYR A 824 -20.67 -24.01 16.92
N PRO A 825 -20.14 -25.17 17.36
CA PRO A 825 -19.08 -25.19 18.36
C PRO A 825 -17.84 -24.54 17.75
N LEU A 826 -17.36 -23.49 18.42
CA LEU A 826 -16.20 -22.69 18.06
C LEU A 826 -15.19 -22.80 19.19
N THR A 827 -13.92 -23.04 18.87
CA THR A 827 -12.87 -23.07 19.90
C THR A 827 -12.63 -21.66 20.45
N ARG A 828 -12.33 -21.58 21.76
CA ARG A 828 -12.25 -20.29 22.48
C ARG A 828 -11.06 -19.47 21.94
N GLY A 829 -11.36 -18.26 21.50
CA GLY A 829 -10.35 -17.35 20.95
C GLY A 829 -10.14 -17.46 19.44
N THR A 830 -10.94 -18.23 18.70
CA THR A 830 -10.72 -18.41 17.24
C THR A 830 -11.43 -17.38 16.37
N CYS A 831 -12.58 -16.85 16.80
CA CYS A 831 -13.21 -15.70 16.14
C CYS A 831 -12.87 -14.42 16.92
N GLY A 832 -12.16 -13.48 16.29
CA GLY A 832 -11.86 -12.16 16.86
C GLY A 832 -12.45 -11.01 16.04
N PRO A 833 -11.77 -9.85 15.94
CA PRO A 833 -12.25 -8.70 15.19
C PRO A 833 -12.66 -9.04 13.75
N MET A 834 -13.90 -8.70 13.37
CA MET A 834 -14.43 -8.89 12.01
C MET A 834 -15.18 -7.63 11.58
N GLY A 835 -14.58 -6.86 10.66
CA GLY A 835 -15.18 -5.69 10.02
C GLY A 835 -14.86 -4.32 10.64
N PRO A 836 -15.20 -3.22 9.93
CA PRO A 836 -14.68 -1.86 10.17
C PRO A 836 -15.37 -1.08 11.31
N ARG A 837 -15.98 -1.76 12.28
CA ARG A 837 -16.43 -1.17 13.56
C ARG A 837 -15.87 -1.97 14.72
N ARG A 838 -14.57 -1.78 14.94
CA ARG A 838 -13.85 -2.01 16.19
C ARG A 838 -12.81 -0.92 16.33
#